data_AF-A0A061FVR4-F1
#
_entry.id   AF-A0A061FVR4-F1
#
_cell.length_a   1.000
_cell.length_b   1.000
_cell.length_c   1.000
_cell.angle_alpha   90.00
_cell.angle_beta   90.00
_cell.angle_gamma   90.00
#
_symmetry.space_group_name_H-M   'P 1'
#
loop_
_entity.id
_entity.type
_entity.pdbx_description
1 polymer ?
#
loop_
_entity_poly.entity_id
_entity_poly.type
_entity_poly.pdbx_seq_one_letter_code
_entity_poly.pdbx_strand_id
1 'polypeptide(L)'
;MGRNSSPPILDGNGNENGKNKNSDNNNDDDQGFYSIRDRLPFKRNPIHTRDRTKQSSLLDRPLVRNRPRFNRKGFLLFPLRGIHLFYFLIFFSVFAFAMASMLMQSSIAAVVFRQGGERGWRKSVREGLRLGSTLKFMPAGMSRWVAEGGGLDRMRSTARIGVRGPRLALILGNMKKDPQSLMMLTVVKSLQRLGYVIKIYAVANGKAHAMWEHISGQISFLGPEQFVHIDWSIFEGVIADSLEAKEAISSLMQEPFDTVPLIWIIQEDTLATRLPVYEEMGLEHLVSHWKSAFTRANVIVFPDFTLPMLYSMLDTGNFLVIPGSPVDVWGAESYSKTHAKHQLRKDNGFSMDDMVVLVVGSSFFYDELSWDYAVAMHTIGPLLMRYTRRNDAGGSFKFIFLSGNSTDGYHDALQQVASRLGLTQGSVRHYGLDGDVNGVLLMADIVLYGTSQEEQGFPSLIIRAMTFGIPVITPDFPIMKKYVVDGTHGVFFPKHQPDALLRAFSLLISNGRLSRFAQTVASSGRLLAKNILASECITGYASLLENLLNFPSDVLLPAPVSQLRLGSWEWNVFGMEIEHGTGDISRYFSVVYALEEEFTKHTISSDISQYGAEIQDQDIPTEQDWDIVTEIENFEDYERLEMDEVEERMERNPGVWDDIYRNARRSEKLKFEANERDEGELERTGQPVCIYEIYSGAGAWPFLHHGSLYRGLSLSRKARRLRSDDVDAVGRLPVLNDTHYRDLLCEVGGMFSIANRVDNIHKRPWIGFQSWRAAGFIVHKS
;
A
#
# COMPACT_ATOMS: atom_id res chain seq x y z
N MET A 1 -3.88 -14.47 72.45
CA MET A 1 -4.55 -13.19 72.76
C MET A 1 -5.75 -13.04 71.82
N GLY A 2 -6.87 -12.43 72.22
CA GLY A 2 -8.07 -12.21 71.37
C GLY A 2 -8.57 -13.45 70.61
N ARG A 3 -9.36 -14.38 71.16
CA ARG A 3 -10.65 -14.25 71.90
C ARG A 3 -11.68 -13.37 71.16
N ASN A 4 -12.87 -13.84 70.75
CA ASN A 4 -13.52 -15.18 70.63
C ASN A 4 -14.86 -14.95 69.86
N SER A 5 -15.58 -15.89 69.20
CA SER A 5 -15.30 -17.20 68.59
C SER A 5 -16.59 -17.78 67.93
N SER A 6 -16.48 -18.89 67.19
CA SER A 6 -17.56 -19.87 66.90
C SER A 6 -18.54 -19.51 65.74
N PRO A 7 -19.36 -20.47 65.20
CA PRO A 7 -18.95 -21.20 63.98
C PRO A 7 -20.06 -21.42 62.91
N PRO A 8 -19.72 -22.01 61.74
CA PRO A 8 -20.70 -22.53 60.77
C PRO A 8 -20.95 -24.04 60.96
N ILE A 9 -22.22 -24.48 60.92
CA ILE A 9 -22.65 -25.89 60.87
C ILE A 9 -23.80 -26.04 59.85
N LEU A 10 -23.98 -27.27 59.35
CA LEU A 10 -24.89 -27.71 58.28
C LEU A 10 -26.37 -27.40 58.56
N ASP A 11 -27.15 -27.31 57.47
CA ASP A 11 -28.30 -28.21 57.22
C ASP A 11 -28.81 -28.10 55.76
N GLY A 12 -29.59 -29.04 55.22
CA GLY A 12 -30.01 -30.29 55.88
C GLY A 12 -31.22 -31.06 55.29
N ASN A 13 -31.40 -31.11 53.96
CA ASN A 13 -32.31 -32.06 53.28
C ASN A 13 -33.85 -31.84 53.45
N GLY A 14 -34.66 -32.52 52.62
CA GLY A 14 -36.14 -32.59 52.68
C GLY A 14 -36.81 -32.22 51.34
N ASN A 15 -37.27 -33.19 50.53
CA ASN A 15 -38.62 -33.80 50.49
C ASN A 15 -39.75 -32.91 49.90
N GLU A 16 -40.71 -33.38 49.08
CA GLU A 16 -41.05 -34.75 48.62
C GLU A 16 -41.96 -34.71 47.34
N ASN A 17 -42.33 -35.89 46.81
CA ASN A 17 -43.26 -36.22 45.70
C ASN A 17 -42.66 -36.32 44.27
N GLY A 18 -42.82 -37.43 43.52
CA GLY A 18 -43.29 -38.76 43.94
C GLY A 18 -43.68 -39.73 42.79
N LYS A 19 -43.71 -41.05 43.11
CA LYS A 19 -44.31 -42.19 42.35
C LYS A 19 -43.66 -42.56 41.00
N ASN A 20 -42.96 -43.70 40.93
CA ASN A 20 -43.42 -45.04 40.46
C ASN A 20 -43.55 -45.17 38.91
N LYS A 21 -43.15 -46.28 38.25
CA LYS A 21 -42.84 -47.65 38.72
C LYS A 21 -41.87 -48.41 37.75
N ASN A 22 -41.45 -49.61 38.17
CA ASN A 22 -40.56 -50.63 37.54
C ASN A 22 -40.91 -51.00 36.07
N SER A 23 -40.15 -51.79 35.28
CA SER A 23 -39.32 -53.01 35.52
C SER A 23 -38.61 -53.41 34.20
N ASP A 24 -37.54 -54.22 34.08
CA ASP A 24 -36.63 -54.94 35.01
C ASP A 24 -35.31 -55.32 34.27
N ASN A 25 -34.20 -55.52 35.03
CA ASN A 25 -33.14 -56.57 34.98
C ASN A 25 -32.69 -57.24 33.64
N ASN A 26 -31.43 -57.66 33.42
CA ASN A 26 -30.17 -57.57 34.20
C ASN A 26 -28.93 -57.89 33.30
N ASN A 27 -27.74 -57.78 33.90
CA ASN A 27 -26.41 -58.28 33.49
C ASN A 27 -26.36 -59.80 33.10
N ASP A 28 -25.28 -60.45 32.64
CA ASP A 28 -23.82 -60.32 32.90
C ASP A 28 -22.91 -60.79 31.73
N ASP A 29 -21.63 -60.38 31.81
CA ASP A 29 -20.35 -61.02 31.42
C ASP A 29 -19.99 -61.61 30.01
N ASP A 30 -18.71 -61.36 29.71
CA ASP A 30 -17.65 -62.24 29.14
C ASP A 30 -17.24 -62.33 27.63
N GLN A 31 -15.90 -62.24 27.49
CA GLN A 31 -14.93 -62.81 26.53
C GLN A 31 -15.29 -63.31 25.09
N GLY A 32 -14.45 -62.94 24.11
CA GLY A 32 -13.62 -63.95 23.38
C GLY A 32 -13.88 -64.29 21.89
N PHE A 33 -13.11 -63.65 20.98
CA PHE A 33 -12.51 -64.08 19.68
C PHE A 33 -13.00 -65.28 18.79
N TYR A 34 -12.60 -65.21 17.49
CA TYR A 34 -12.75 -66.18 16.36
C TYR A 34 -14.14 -66.16 15.64
N SER A 35 -14.35 -66.28 14.30
CA SER A 35 -13.60 -66.72 13.09
C SER A 35 -13.72 -68.24 12.77
N ILE A 36 -13.96 -68.76 11.54
CA ILE A 36 -13.86 -68.20 10.15
C ILE A 36 -14.70 -69.01 9.11
N ARG A 37 -14.87 -68.48 7.86
CA ARG A 37 -15.27 -69.17 6.57
C ARG A 37 -16.76 -69.57 6.37
N ASP A 38 -17.27 -69.89 5.17
CA ASP A 38 -16.60 -70.24 3.87
C ASP A 38 -17.41 -69.98 2.55
N ARG A 39 -16.69 -70.16 1.41
CA ARG A 39 -17.13 -70.54 0.03
C ARG A 39 -17.40 -69.47 -1.08
N LEU A 40 -17.16 -69.96 -2.30
CA LEU A 40 -16.90 -69.30 -3.61
C LEU A 40 -17.53 -70.16 -4.73
N PRO A 41 -17.84 -69.65 -5.96
CA PRO A 41 -16.82 -69.62 -7.04
C PRO A 41 -16.98 -68.61 -8.24
N PHE A 42 -15.83 -68.09 -8.75
CA PHE A 42 -15.47 -67.73 -10.15
C PHE A 42 -16.44 -66.90 -11.06
N LYS A 43 -16.04 -66.01 -12.01
CA LYS A 43 -14.84 -65.73 -12.87
C LYS A 43 -15.04 -64.30 -13.50
N ARG A 44 -14.15 -63.56 -14.18
CA ARG A 44 -12.74 -63.64 -14.65
C ARG A 44 -12.20 -62.20 -14.94
N ASN A 45 -10.88 -62.01 -15.05
CA ASN A 45 -10.13 -60.78 -15.45
C ASN A 45 -9.75 -60.80 -16.98
N PRO A 46 -9.01 -59.83 -17.62
CA PRO A 46 -8.08 -58.81 -17.04
C PRO A 46 -7.81 -57.42 -17.76
N ILE A 47 -7.16 -56.46 -17.03
CA ILE A 47 -6.06 -55.53 -17.48
C ILE A 47 -6.45 -54.37 -18.48
N HIS A 48 -5.75 -53.23 -18.74
CA HIS A 48 -4.34 -52.78 -18.61
C HIS A 48 -4.10 -51.37 -17.93
N THR A 49 -3.52 -50.36 -18.62
CA THR A 49 -2.89 -49.10 -18.08
C THR A 49 -3.18 -47.81 -18.90
N ARG A 50 -2.70 -46.65 -18.39
CA ARG A 50 -2.21 -45.45 -19.14
C ARG A 50 -1.46 -45.83 -20.45
N ASP A 51 -1.41 -45.01 -21.51
CA ASP A 51 -0.71 -43.71 -21.57
C ASP A 51 -0.96 -42.84 -22.87
N ARG A 52 -0.50 -41.58 -22.85
CA ARG A 52 0.02 -40.68 -23.93
C ARG A 52 -0.60 -40.47 -25.36
N THR A 53 -0.79 -39.16 -25.66
CA THR A 53 -0.47 -38.36 -26.89
C THR A 53 -1.29 -38.36 -28.22
N LYS A 54 -1.70 -37.11 -28.57
CA LYS A 54 -1.57 -36.36 -29.87
C LYS A 54 -2.26 -36.80 -31.19
N GLN A 55 -2.99 -35.81 -31.77
CA GLN A 55 -3.04 -35.39 -33.21
C GLN A 55 -3.60 -36.40 -34.27
N SER A 56 -4.26 -35.99 -35.38
CA SER A 56 -4.76 -34.67 -35.82
C SER A 56 -5.75 -34.76 -37.01
N SER A 57 -6.66 -33.78 -37.11
CA SER A 57 -7.13 -33.06 -38.34
C SER A 57 -7.77 -33.77 -39.56
N LEU A 58 -8.93 -33.22 -40.01
CA LEU A 58 -9.40 -33.06 -41.41
C LEU A 58 -9.85 -34.35 -42.18
N LEU A 59 -10.80 -34.35 -43.14
CA LEU A 59 -11.57 -33.30 -43.86
C LEU A 59 -12.99 -33.79 -44.32
N ASP A 60 -13.78 -32.86 -44.89
CA ASP A 60 -14.95 -32.99 -45.82
C ASP A 60 -16.29 -33.72 -45.50
N ARG A 61 -17.35 -32.91 -45.25
CA ARG A 61 -18.49 -32.54 -46.14
C ARG A 61 -19.16 -33.58 -47.10
N PRO A 62 -20.44 -33.36 -47.56
CA PRO A 62 -21.64 -32.82 -46.87
C PRO A 62 -23.02 -33.42 -47.35
N LEU A 63 -24.16 -32.87 -46.84
CA LEU A 63 -25.56 -32.98 -47.37
C LEU A 63 -26.24 -34.38 -47.24
N VAL A 64 -27.57 -34.55 -47.07
CA VAL A 64 -28.76 -34.00 -47.79
C VAL A 64 -30.03 -33.86 -46.89
N ARG A 65 -30.99 -33.04 -47.34
CA ARG A 65 -32.36 -32.76 -46.82
C ARG A 65 -33.16 -33.96 -46.27
N ASN A 66 -34.01 -33.71 -45.25
CA ASN A 66 -35.48 -33.76 -45.44
C ASN A 66 -36.35 -33.10 -44.33
N ARG A 67 -37.63 -32.85 -44.68
CA ARG A 67 -38.80 -32.34 -43.89
C ARG A 67 -40.06 -33.01 -44.51
N PRO A 68 -41.28 -32.89 -43.96
CA PRO A 68 -41.74 -32.80 -42.55
C PRO A 68 -42.94 -33.76 -42.28
N ARG A 69 -43.56 -33.74 -41.08
CA ARG A 69 -45.03 -33.52 -40.87
C ARG A 69 -45.48 -33.56 -39.39
N PHE A 70 -46.69 -33.04 -39.15
CA PHE A 70 -47.37 -32.90 -37.85
C PHE A 70 -48.06 -34.19 -37.37
N ASN A 71 -48.31 -34.31 -36.06
CA ASN A 71 -49.70 -34.45 -35.58
C ASN A 71 -49.92 -33.85 -34.17
N ARG A 72 -51.19 -33.59 -33.81
CA ARG A 72 -51.62 -32.91 -32.56
C ARG A 72 -52.12 -33.88 -31.47
N LYS A 73 -51.71 -33.64 -30.22
CA LYS A 73 -52.40 -33.89 -28.93
C LYS A 73 -51.46 -33.37 -27.81
N GLY A 74 -51.89 -32.72 -26.72
CA GLY A 74 -53.23 -32.26 -26.34
C GLY A 74 -53.30 -32.02 -24.82
N PHE A 75 -52.78 -30.88 -24.34
CA PHE A 75 -52.75 -30.56 -22.89
C PHE A 75 -54.06 -29.91 -22.40
N LEU A 76 -54.46 -30.28 -21.18
CA LEU A 76 -55.68 -29.83 -20.51
C LEU A 76 -55.45 -28.53 -19.71
N LEU A 77 -56.40 -27.60 -19.78
CA LEU A 77 -56.49 -26.46 -18.85
C LEU A 77 -57.53 -26.77 -17.76
N PHE A 78 -57.24 -26.35 -16.52
CA PHE A 78 -58.24 -26.26 -15.46
C PHE A 78 -59.10 -24.97 -15.60
N PRO A 79 -60.43 -25.03 -15.39
CA PRO A 79 -61.31 -23.88 -15.57
C PRO A 79 -61.45 -23.04 -14.28
N LEU A 80 -60.66 -21.98 -14.14
CA LEU A 80 -60.91 -20.94 -13.12
C LEU A 80 -61.97 -19.94 -13.62
N ARG A 81 -62.98 -19.69 -12.79
CA ARG A 81 -64.17 -18.89 -13.14
C ARG A 81 -63.81 -17.43 -13.43
N GLY A 82 -64.47 -16.85 -14.44
CA GLY A 82 -64.10 -15.58 -15.07
C GLY A 82 -63.95 -14.36 -14.15
N ILE A 83 -64.63 -14.30 -13.01
CA ILE A 83 -64.49 -13.19 -12.05
C ILE A 83 -63.08 -13.21 -11.41
N HIS A 84 -62.59 -14.38 -10.98
CA HIS A 84 -61.23 -14.49 -10.45
C HIS A 84 -60.18 -14.31 -11.55
N LEU A 85 -60.49 -14.74 -12.78
CA LEU A 85 -59.63 -14.48 -13.94
C LEU A 85 -59.53 -12.96 -14.23
N PHE A 86 -60.63 -12.22 -14.11
CA PHE A 86 -60.69 -10.77 -14.31
C PHE A 86 -59.94 -10.01 -13.21
N TYR A 87 -60.13 -10.36 -11.93
CA TYR A 87 -59.32 -9.79 -10.85
C TYR A 87 -57.84 -10.16 -10.95
N PHE A 88 -57.52 -11.38 -11.41
CA PHE A 88 -56.13 -11.78 -11.68
C PHE A 88 -55.54 -10.99 -12.85
N LEU A 89 -56.31 -10.72 -13.91
CA LEU A 89 -55.88 -9.88 -15.04
C LEU A 89 -55.71 -8.41 -14.64
N ILE A 90 -56.55 -7.86 -13.75
CA ILE A 90 -56.37 -6.51 -13.19
C ILE A 90 -55.16 -6.46 -12.26
N PHE A 91 -55.00 -7.44 -11.36
CA PHE A 91 -53.83 -7.51 -10.49
C PHE A 91 -52.55 -7.68 -11.32
N PHE A 92 -52.57 -8.54 -12.34
CA PHE A 92 -51.45 -8.74 -13.25
C PHE A 92 -51.18 -7.52 -14.12
N SER A 93 -52.20 -6.76 -14.57
CA SER A 93 -51.97 -5.53 -15.34
C SER A 93 -51.47 -4.38 -14.47
N VAL A 94 -51.94 -4.24 -13.23
CA VAL A 94 -51.41 -3.27 -12.25
C VAL A 94 -50.00 -3.67 -11.81
N PHE A 95 -49.73 -4.95 -11.57
CA PHE A 95 -48.40 -5.45 -11.24
C PHE A 95 -47.43 -5.33 -12.41
N ALA A 96 -47.85 -5.67 -13.64
CA ALA A 96 -47.06 -5.47 -14.84
C ALA A 96 -46.85 -3.97 -15.15
N PHE A 97 -47.82 -3.10 -14.88
CA PHE A 97 -47.66 -1.65 -14.99
C PHE A 97 -46.73 -1.08 -13.91
N ALA A 98 -46.77 -1.59 -12.68
CA ALA A 98 -45.84 -1.21 -11.62
C ALA A 98 -44.41 -1.71 -11.93
N MET A 99 -44.26 -2.96 -12.36
CA MET A 99 -42.98 -3.52 -12.83
C MET A 99 -42.47 -2.77 -14.06
N ALA A 100 -43.31 -2.46 -15.04
CA ALA A 100 -42.94 -1.67 -16.21
C ALA A 100 -42.63 -0.21 -15.84
N SER A 101 -43.29 0.36 -14.83
CA SER A 101 -42.99 1.70 -14.32
C SER A 101 -41.67 1.72 -13.56
N MET A 102 -41.32 0.69 -12.79
CA MET A 102 -40.01 0.57 -12.15
C MET A 102 -38.91 0.30 -13.18
N LEU A 103 -39.16 -0.57 -14.17
CA LEU A 103 -38.25 -0.80 -15.29
C LEU A 103 -38.07 0.45 -16.16
N MET A 104 -39.12 1.26 -16.35
CA MET A 104 -39.03 2.55 -17.06
C MET A 104 -38.42 3.65 -16.20
N GLN A 105 -38.58 3.65 -14.87
CA GLN A 105 -37.82 4.54 -13.99
C GLN A 105 -36.33 4.18 -14.02
N SER A 106 -35.98 2.89 -13.98
CA SER A 106 -34.59 2.46 -14.15
C SER A 106 -34.06 2.70 -15.56
N SER A 107 -34.89 2.59 -16.61
CA SER A 107 -34.43 2.84 -17.99
C SER A 107 -34.33 4.32 -18.31
N ILE A 108 -35.21 5.18 -17.78
CA ILE A 108 -35.06 6.64 -17.85
C ILE A 108 -33.80 7.06 -17.08
N ALA A 109 -33.58 6.51 -15.88
CA ALA A 109 -32.33 6.69 -15.13
C ALA A 109 -31.09 6.06 -15.79
N ALA A 110 -31.24 5.19 -16.80
CA ALA A 110 -30.15 4.63 -17.60
C ALA A 110 -30.05 5.23 -19.02
N VAL A 111 -31.01 6.06 -19.44
CA VAL A 111 -31.06 6.75 -20.75
C VAL A 111 -30.68 8.21 -20.60
N VAL A 112 -31.17 8.91 -19.57
CA VAL A 112 -30.75 10.29 -19.23
C VAL A 112 -29.26 10.35 -18.91
N PHE A 113 -28.70 9.26 -18.35
CA PHE A 113 -27.29 9.14 -17.96
C PHE A 113 -26.45 8.35 -18.99
N ARG A 114 -26.94 8.16 -20.23
CA ARG A 114 -26.28 7.32 -21.25
C ARG A 114 -25.34 8.07 -22.20
N GLN A 115 -25.20 9.38 -22.04
CA GLN A 115 -24.52 10.26 -23.00
C GLN A 115 -23.12 10.68 -22.52
N GLY A 116 -22.37 9.73 -21.95
CA GLY A 116 -20.94 9.85 -21.64
C GLY A 116 -20.26 8.52 -21.97
N GLY A 117 -19.33 8.54 -22.93
CA GLY A 117 -18.72 7.35 -23.51
C GLY A 117 -17.35 7.03 -22.93
N GLU A 118 -17.27 6.57 -21.68
CA GLU A 118 -15.99 6.29 -21.02
C GLU A 118 -16.10 5.22 -19.91
N ARG A 119 -14.94 4.65 -19.52
CA ARG A 119 -14.70 3.88 -18.28
C ARG A 119 -15.45 2.54 -18.13
N GLY A 120 -14.80 1.45 -18.54
CA GLY A 120 -15.24 0.08 -18.25
C GLY A 120 -15.07 -0.32 -16.77
N TRP A 121 -13.88 -0.08 -16.21
CA TRP A 121 -13.49 -0.56 -14.87
C TRP A 121 -14.37 -0.04 -13.72
N ARG A 122 -14.71 1.27 -13.74
CA ARG A 122 -15.48 1.92 -12.66
C ARG A 122 -16.90 1.34 -12.46
N LYS A 123 -17.48 0.67 -13.47
CA LYS A 123 -18.76 -0.05 -13.30
C LYS A 123 -18.66 -1.21 -12.31
N SER A 124 -17.54 -1.93 -12.29
CA SER A 124 -17.36 -3.11 -11.44
C SER A 124 -17.53 -2.77 -9.95
N VAL A 125 -16.94 -1.66 -9.50
CA VAL A 125 -17.11 -1.15 -8.12
C VAL A 125 -18.56 -0.75 -7.84
N ARG A 126 -19.27 -0.19 -8.83
CA ARG A 126 -20.64 0.31 -8.69
C ARG A 126 -21.69 -0.82 -8.62
N GLU A 127 -21.50 -1.92 -9.35
CA GLU A 127 -22.47 -3.04 -9.42
C GLU A 127 -22.65 -3.78 -8.09
N GLY A 128 -21.68 -3.70 -7.16
CA GLY A 128 -21.79 -4.28 -5.81
C GLY A 128 -22.52 -3.41 -4.78
N LEU A 129 -22.71 -2.11 -5.03
CA LEU A 129 -23.08 -1.14 -4.00
C LEU A 129 -24.60 -0.97 -3.85
N ARG A 130 -25.12 -1.34 -2.67
CA ARG A 130 -26.52 -1.11 -2.28
C ARG A 130 -26.68 0.25 -1.59
N LEU A 131 -27.81 0.92 -1.83
CA LEU A 131 -28.16 2.18 -1.18
C LEU A 131 -28.07 2.06 0.34
N GLY A 132 -27.35 2.98 1.00
CA GLY A 132 -27.16 2.96 2.46
C GLY A 132 -26.15 1.92 2.99
N SER A 133 -25.41 1.21 2.13
CA SER A 133 -24.33 0.33 2.57
C SER A 133 -23.07 1.10 2.99
N THR A 134 -22.40 0.64 4.06
CA THR A 134 -21.14 1.21 4.55
C THR A 134 -19.99 0.78 3.63
N LEU A 135 -19.29 1.74 3.01
CA LEU A 135 -18.01 1.43 2.37
C LEU A 135 -16.97 1.14 3.45
N LYS A 136 -16.26 0.02 3.34
CA LYS A 136 -15.21 -0.36 4.31
C LYS A 136 -14.02 -1.03 3.63
N PHE A 137 -12.92 -0.32 3.52
CA PHE A 137 -11.59 -0.88 3.30
C PHE A 137 -11.27 -1.91 4.39
N MET A 138 -10.81 -3.09 3.96
CA MET A 138 -10.45 -4.20 4.85
C MET A 138 -9.00 -4.62 4.59
N PRO A 139 -8.05 -4.32 5.50
CA PRO A 139 -6.66 -4.73 5.34
C PRO A 139 -6.53 -6.26 5.22
N ALA A 140 -5.65 -6.68 4.32
CA ALA A 140 -5.36 -8.08 4.00
C ALA A 140 -3.96 -8.48 4.49
N GLY A 141 -3.71 -9.78 4.63
CA GLY A 141 -2.37 -10.30 4.98
C GLY A 141 -1.73 -9.62 6.19
N MET A 142 -0.47 -9.19 6.04
CA MET A 142 0.35 -8.60 7.10
C MET A 142 -0.19 -7.25 7.60
N SER A 143 -0.80 -6.45 6.73
CA SER A 143 -1.38 -5.14 7.11
C SER A 143 -2.45 -5.25 8.19
N ARG A 144 -3.17 -6.39 8.26
CA ARG A 144 -4.15 -6.66 9.31
C ARG A 144 -3.51 -6.88 10.68
N TRP A 145 -2.46 -7.71 10.74
CA TRP A 145 -1.75 -7.96 12.00
C TRP A 145 -1.11 -6.68 12.55
N VAL A 146 -0.53 -5.86 11.66
CA VAL A 146 0.00 -4.52 11.99
C VAL A 146 -1.08 -3.57 12.51
N ALA A 147 -2.33 -3.70 12.05
CA ALA A 147 -3.47 -2.89 12.49
C ALA A 147 -4.18 -3.42 13.77
N GLU A 148 -4.09 -4.72 14.06
CA GLU A 148 -4.69 -5.36 15.24
C GLU A 148 -3.82 -5.20 16.51
N GLY A 149 -2.49 -5.06 16.34
CA GLY A 149 -1.58 -4.45 17.33
C GLY A 149 -1.01 -5.35 18.43
N GLY A 150 -0.17 -4.75 19.28
CA GLY A 150 0.40 -5.38 20.49
C GLY A 150 1.90 -5.70 20.46
N GLY A 151 2.68 -5.14 19.52
CA GLY A 151 4.06 -5.56 19.24
C GLY A 151 5.05 -5.54 20.41
N LEU A 152 5.06 -4.50 21.26
CA LEU A 152 6.18 -4.25 22.18
C LEU A 152 5.89 -4.40 23.68
N ASP A 153 4.65 -4.38 24.15
CA ASP A 153 4.40 -4.31 25.60
C ASP A 153 4.89 -5.55 26.38
N ARG A 154 4.91 -6.72 25.75
CA ARG A 154 5.54 -7.93 26.29
C ARG A 154 7.07 -7.87 26.29
N MET A 155 7.68 -7.10 25.39
CA MET A 155 9.13 -6.87 25.40
C MET A 155 9.52 -5.83 26.45
N ARG A 156 8.68 -4.81 26.67
CA ARG A 156 8.87 -3.75 27.67
C ARG A 156 8.90 -4.25 29.12
N SER A 157 8.25 -5.38 29.42
CA SER A 157 8.32 -6.03 30.74
C SER A 157 9.55 -6.92 30.93
N THR A 158 10.40 -7.08 29.92
CA THR A 158 11.62 -7.90 29.96
C THR A 158 12.86 -7.00 30.07
N ALA A 159 13.78 -7.31 31.00
CA ALA A 159 15.02 -6.56 31.13
C ALA A 159 15.89 -6.71 29.86
N ARG A 160 16.29 -5.58 29.27
CA ARG A 160 17.17 -5.48 28.09
C ARG A 160 18.29 -4.47 28.36
N ILE A 161 19.47 -4.69 27.77
CA ILE A 161 20.64 -3.81 27.87
C ILE A 161 20.87 -3.14 26.51
N GLY A 162 19.93 -2.26 26.13
CA GLY A 162 20.07 -1.45 24.92
C GLY A 162 21.12 -0.35 25.11
N VAL A 163 21.94 -0.11 24.09
CA VAL A 163 23.06 0.85 24.09
C VAL A 163 22.76 2.04 23.17
N ARG A 164 21.88 1.88 22.17
CA ARG A 164 21.47 2.92 21.22
C ARG A 164 19.96 3.00 21.05
N GLY A 165 19.45 4.14 20.58
CA GLY A 165 18.09 4.25 20.07
C GLY A 165 17.91 3.54 18.71
N PRO A 166 16.68 3.16 18.35
CA PRO A 166 16.36 2.54 17.07
C PRO A 166 16.57 3.54 15.92
N ARG A 167 17.24 3.09 14.86
CA ARG A 167 17.64 3.88 13.71
C ARG A 167 16.65 3.68 12.57
N LEU A 168 16.14 4.79 12.04
CA LEU A 168 15.33 4.81 10.82
C LEU A 168 16.00 5.66 9.75
N ALA A 169 16.00 5.16 8.52
CA ALA A 169 16.26 6.00 7.36
C ALA A 169 14.93 6.60 6.87
N LEU A 170 14.95 7.89 6.55
CA LEU A 170 13.84 8.57 5.88
C LEU A 170 14.30 9.00 4.49
N ILE A 171 13.69 8.45 3.44
CA ILE A 171 13.91 8.83 2.04
C ILE A 171 12.82 9.83 1.65
N LEU A 172 13.21 11.08 1.45
CA LEU A 172 12.34 12.14 0.94
C LEU A 172 12.42 12.19 -0.58
N GLY A 173 11.32 11.82 -1.26
CA GLY A 173 11.19 11.99 -2.71
C GLY A 173 11.29 13.46 -3.15
N ASN A 174 10.86 14.40 -2.31
CA ASN A 174 11.07 15.83 -2.52
C ASN A 174 11.28 16.61 -1.20
N MET A 175 11.85 17.82 -1.29
CA MET A 175 11.97 18.78 -0.18
C MET A 175 11.25 20.11 -0.47
N LYS A 176 9.99 20.03 -0.90
CA LYS A 176 9.08 21.18 -1.08
C LYS A 176 8.64 21.71 0.31
N LYS A 177 8.06 22.91 0.37
CA LYS A 177 7.39 23.42 1.60
C LYS A 177 5.89 23.32 1.41
N ASP A 178 5.35 22.15 1.71
CA ASP A 178 4.00 21.73 1.34
C ASP A 178 3.31 20.92 2.47
N PRO A 179 2.03 20.52 2.32
CA PRO A 179 1.30 19.79 3.36
C PRO A 179 1.88 18.40 3.67
N GLN A 180 2.44 17.72 2.66
CA GLN A 180 3.09 16.42 2.81
C GLN A 180 4.31 16.55 3.74
N SER A 181 5.16 17.55 3.49
CA SER A 181 6.31 17.89 4.34
C SER A 181 5.89 18.31 5.75
N LEU A 182 4.79 19.06 5.92
CA LEU A 182 4.26 19.41 7.25
C LEU A 182 3.80 18.16 8.05
N MET A 183 3.12 17.22 7.39
CA MET A 183 2.73 15.94 7.99
C MET A 183 3.98 15.17 8.43
N MET A 184 4.91 14.94 7.51
CA MET A 184 6.12 14.15 7.76
C MET A 184 7.02 14.79 8.81
N LEU A 185 7.22 16.12 8.80
CA LEU A 185 8.00 16.81 9.83
C LEU A 185 7.39 16.63 11.24
N THR A 186 6.05 16.64 11.33
CA THR A 186 5.32 16.42 12.59
C THR A 186 5.46 14.97 13.09
N VAL A 187 5.31 13.99 12.19
CA VAL A 187 5.51 12.56 12.51
C VAL A 187 6.96 12.30 12.95
N VAL A 188 7.94 12.74 12.18
CA VAL A 188 9.39 12.58 12.44
C VAL A 188 9.78 13.19 13.79
N LYS A 189 9.34 14.41 14.10
CA LYS A 189 9.56 15.04 15.43
C LYS A 189 8.89 14.26 16.57
N SER A 190 7.76 13.61 16.31
CA SER A 190 7.07 12.79 17.32
C SER A 190 7.78 11.46 17.57
N LEU A 191 8.33 10.84 16.52
CA LEU A 191 9.16 9.64 16.62
C LEU A 191 10.49 9.91 17.33
N GLN A 192 11.14 11.06 17.08
CA GLN A 192 12.31 11.48 17.87
C GLN A 192 12.00 11.58 19.37
N ARG A 193 10.79 12.04 19.76
CA ARG A 193 10.34 12.07 21.17
C ARG A 193 10.08 10.67 21.75
N LEU A 194 9.87 9.64 20.93
CA LEU A 194 9.84 8.23 21.36
C LEU A 194 11.23 7.58 21.47
N GLY A 195 12.29 8.28 21.04
CA GLY A 195 13.67 7.80 21.07
C GLY A 195 14.23 7.28 19.73
N TYR A 196 13.48 7.40 18.62
CA TYR A 196 13.98 7.04 17.29
C TYR A 196 15.06 8.03 16.82
N VAL A 197 16.17 7.48 16.32
CA VAL A 197 17.26 8.21 15.66
C VAL A 197 17.00 8.18 14.16
N ILE A 198 16.71 9.33 13.56
CA ILE A 198 16.28 9.42 12.15
C ILE A 198 17.39 10.05 11.33
N LYS A 199 17.82 9.37 10.25
CA LYS A 199 18.77 9.90 9.25
C LYS A 199 18.04 10.17 7.94
N ILE A 200 18.15 11.39 7.44
CA ILE A 200 17.44 11.83 6.23
C ILE A 200 18.31 11.64 4.98
N TYR A 201 17.71 11.01 3.99
CA TYR A 201 18.16 10.89 2.62
C TYR A 201 17.18 11.63 1.70
N ALA A 202 17.63 12.32 0.66
CA ALA A 202 16.76 13.08 -0.23
C ALA A 202 17.14 12.91 -1.71
N VAL A 203 16.13 12.68 -2.57
CA VAL A 203 16.33 12.52 -4.02
C VAL A 203 16.69 13.85 -4.69
N ALA A 204 16.06 14.96 -4.25
CA ALA A 204 16.32 16.30 -4.78
C ALA A 204 16.41 17.35 -3.65
N ASN A 205 17.20 18.40 -3.88
CA ASN A 205 17.23 19.55 -2.98
C ASN A 205 16.02 20.48 -3.19
N GLY A 206 15.63 21.22 -2.16
CA GLY A 206 14.41 22.04 -2.21
C GLY A 206 14.26 23.03 -1.05
N LYS A 207 13.21 23.85 -1.13
CA LYS A 207 12.95 24.98 -0.21
C LYS A 207 12.87 24.57 1.28
N ALA A 208 12.60 23.29 1.59
CA ALA A 208 12.53 22.80 2.97
C ALA A 208 13.86 22.38 3.61
N HIS A 209 14.98 22.36 2.87
CA HIS A 209 16.27 21.79 3.30
C HIS A 209 16.67 22.12 4.74
N ALA A 210 16.76 23.41 5.11
CA ALA A 210 17.18 23.85 6.45
C ALA A 210 16.24 23.41 7.59
N MET A 211 14.98 23.07 7.29
CA MET A 211 14.00 22.59 8.29
C MET A 211 14.21 21.10 8.60
N TRP A 212 14.63 20.34 7.58
CA TRP A 212 15.03 18.94 7.71
C TRP A 212 16.45 18.80 8.29
N GLU A 213 17.35 19.72 7.95
CA GLU A 213 18.71 19.81 8.50
C GLU A 213 18.68 19.99 10.03
N HIS A 214 17.81 20.87 10.56
CA HIS A 214 17.60 21.02 12.01
C HIS A 214 17.14 19.73 12.72
N ILE A 215 16.57 18.76 11.99
CA ILE A 215 16.08 17.48 12.54
C ILE A 215 17.13 16.37 12.47
N SER A 216 17.86 16.29 11.36
CA SER A 216 18.81 15.19 11.04
C SER A 216 20.29 15.56 11.33
N GLY A 217 20.59 16.86 11.50
CA GLY A 217 21.95 17.40 11.57
C GLY A 217 22.67 17.39 10.22
N GLN A 218 22.62 16.29 9.50
CA GLN A 218 23.12 16.13 8.13
C GLN A 218 22.05 15.45 7.26
N ILE A 219 21.93 15.90 6.01
CA ILE A 219 21.12 15.25 4.97
C ILE A 219 22.06 14.62 3.94
N SER A 220 21.78 13.39 3.53
CA SER A 220 22.48 12.73 2.41
C SER A 220 21.65 12.86 1.13
N PHE A 221 22.23 13.34 0.04
CA PHE A 221 21.56 13.33 -1.26
C PHE A 221 21.70 11.97 -1.96
N LEU A 222 20.73 11.63 -2.81
CA LEU A 222 20.65 10.36 -3.54
C LEU A 222 20.76 10.59 -5.05
N GLY A 223 21.99 10.64 -5.56
CA GLY A 223 22.24 10.55 -7.01
C GLY A 223 22.14 9.10 -7.54
N PRO A 224 21.96 8.89 -8.86
CA PRO A 224 21.81 7.56 -9.45
C PRO A 224 22.99 6.62 -9.17
N GLU A 225 24.23 7.13 -9.15
CA GLU A 225 25.44 6.35 -8.81
C GLU A 225 25.58 6.09 -7.30
N GLN A 226 24.88 6.85 -6.46
CA GLN A 226 25.04 6.83 -5.00
C GLN A 226 24.13 5.81 -4.31
N PHE A 227 23.07 5.34 -4.99
CA PHE A 227 22.20 4.27 -4.50
C PHE A 227 22.95 2.97 -4.16
N VAL A 228 24.02 2.67 -4.91
CA VAL A 228 24.86 1.46 -4.72
C VAL A 228 25.74 1.56 -3.46
N HIS A 229 25.93 2.77 -2.91
CA HIS A 229 26.90 3.06 -1.85
C HIS A 229 26.29 3.14 -0.44
N ILE A 230 25.03 2.75 -0.26
CA ILE A 230 24.30 2.89 1.02
C ILE A 230 24.00 1.52 1.61
N ASP A 231 24.62 1.22 2.75
CA ASP A 231 24.24 0.08 3.58
C ASP A 231 22.93 0.36 4.33
N TRP A 232 21.83 -0.17 3.80
CA TRP A 232 20.51 -0.08 4.43
C TRP A 232 20.35 -1.01 5.65
N SER A 233 21.24 -1.99 5.85
CA SER A 233 21.15 -2.95 6.96
C SER A 233 21.53 -2.36 8.33
N ILE A 234 22.02 -1.12 8.35
CA ILE A 234 22.34 -0.31 9.55
C ILE A 234 21.07 0.20 10.26
N PHE A 235 19.91 0.16 9.59
CA PHE A 235 18.63 0.66 10.09
C PHE A 235 17.69 -0.47 10.49
N GLU A 236 16.94 -0.28 11.57
CA GLU A 236 15.85 -1.20 11.95
C GLU A 236 14.69 -1.16 10.95
N GLY A 237 14.57 -0.08 10.17
CA GLY A 237 13.66 0.05 9.02
C GLY A 237 13.85 1.35 8.23
N VAL A 238 13.22 1.41 7.07
CA VAL A 238 13.26 2.54 6.13
C VAL A 238 11.85 3.05 5.86
N ILE A 239 11.69 4.37 5.86
CA ILE A 239 10.47 5.06 5.43
C ILE A 239 10.78 5.79 4.13
N ALA A 240 10.06 5.49 3.06
CA ALA A 240 10.06 6.25 1.81
C ALA A 240 8.80 7.11 1.72
N ASP A 241 8.94 8.38 1.35
CA ASP A 241 7.83 9.32 1.13
C ASP A 241 7.75 9.76 -0.34
N SER A 242 6.51 9.83 -0.84
CA SER A 242 6.08 10.11 -2.21
C SER A 242 6.56 9.13 -3.30
N LEU A 243 5.99 9.22 -4.51
CA LEU A 243 6.36 8.31 -5.62
C LEU A 243 7.79 8.56 -6.11
N GLU A 244 8.30 9.79 -6.03
CA GLU A 244 9.67 10.13 -6.44
C GLU A 244 10.77 9.32 -5.70
N ALA A 245 10.45 8.70 -4.55
CA ALA A 245 11.36 7.79 -3.84
C ALA A 245 11.55 6.42 -4.53
N LYS A 246 10.81 6.09 -5.61
CA LYS A 246 10.88 4.79 -6.30
C LYS A 246 12.30 4.34 -6.64
N GLU A 247 13.18 5.22 -7.12
CA GLU A 247 14.54 4.80 -7.52
C GLU A 247 15.43 4.44 -6.33
N ALA A 248 15.15 4.99 -5.14
CA ALA A 248 15.81 4.53 -3.93
C ALA A 248 15.33 3.12 -3.52
N ILE A 249 14.04 2.80 -3.78
CA ILE A 249 13.47 1.47 -3.52
C ILE A 249 14.15 0.41 -4.42
N SER A 250 14.56 0.76 -5.65
CA SER A 250 15.37 -0.10 -6.52
C SER A 250 16.65 -0.64 -5.84
N SER A 251 17.26 0.14 -4.93
CA SER A 251 18.43 -0.32 -4.15
C SER A 251 18.06 -1.24 -2.97
N LEU A 252 16.88 -1.04 -2.38
CA LEU A 252 16.34 -1.91 -1.32
C LEU A 252 15.86 -3.26 -1.85
N MET A 253 15.69 -3.43 -3.17
CA MET A 253 15.31 -4.70 -3.81
C MET A 253 16.49 -5.70 -3.97
N GLN A 254 17.72 -5.30 -3.62
CA GLN A 254 18.93 -6.11 -3.81
C GLN A 254 19.31 -6.83 -2.51
N GLU A 255 19.81 -8.08 -2.58
CA GLU A 255 20.41 -8.74 -1.41
C GLU A 255 21.65 -7.94 -0.94
N PRO A 256 21.84 -7.68 0.38
CA PRO A 256 21.08 -8.20 1.53
C PRO A 256 19.97 -7.24 2.04
N PHE A 257 19.70 -6.16 1.32
CA PHE A 257 18.80 -5.06 1.72
C PHE A 257 17.32 -5.39 1.53
N ASP A 258 17.00 -6.42 0.75
CA ASP A 258 15.67 -7.01 0.58
C ASP A 258 15.01 -7.38 1.93
N THR A 259 15.82 -7.80 2.90
CA THR A 259 15.38 -8.15 4.26
C THR A 259 15.00 -6.95 5.15
N VAL A 260 15.36 -5.72 4.78
CA VAL A 260 15.13 -4.52 5.63
C VAL A 260 13.67 -4.08 5.56
N PRO A 261 12.97 -3.84 6.69
CA PRO A 261 11.58 -3.37 6.68
C PRO A 261 11.42 -2.01 5.96
N LEU A 262 10.60 -1.98 4.92
CA LEU A 262 10.28 -0.78 4.14
C LEU A 262 8.80 -0.39 4.31
N ILE A 263 8.57 0.85 4.74
CA ILE A 263 7.29 1.54 4.70
C ILE A 263 7.34 2.53 3.53
N TRP A 264 6.37 2.49 2.61
CA TRP A 264 6.27 3.49 1.53
C TRP A 264 4.97 4.29 1.69
N ILE A 265 5.09 5.61 1.78
CA ILE A 265 3.97 6.54 2.00
C ILE A 265 3.58 7.16 0.66
N ILE A 266 2.33 6.96 0.24
CA ILE A 266 1.79 7.44 -1.04
C ILE A 266 0.62 8.39 -0.74
N GLN A 267 0.79 9.66 -1.08
CA GLN A 267 -0.11 10.77 -0.73
C GLN A 267 -0.72 11.46 -1.96
N GLU A 268 -0.64 10.81 -3.12
CA GLU A 268 -1.07 11.34 -4.43
C GLU A 268 -1.78 10.25 -5.25
N ASP A 269 -2.66 10.65 -6.15
CA ASP A 269 -3.42 9.78 -7.06
C ASP A 269 -2.84 9.75 -8.49
N THR A 270 -1.76 10.48 -8.77
CA THR A 270 -1.20 10.69 -10.12
C THR A 270 -1.01 9.37 -10.88
N LEU A 271 -0.24 8.42 -10.34
CA LEU A 271 -0.07 7.08 -10.91
C LEU A 271 -1.41 6.34 -11.03
N ALA A 272 -2.28 6.40 -10.02
CA ALA A 272 -3.56 5.71 -10.05
C ALA A 272 -4.53 6.25 -11.14
N THR A 273 -4.42 7.52 -11.53
CA THR A 273 -5.16 8.03 -12.71
C THR A 273 -4.59 7.53 -14.04
N ARG A 274 -3.31 7.14 -14.08
CA ARG A 274 -2.62 6.62 -15.28
C ARG A 274 -2.77 5.11 -15.44
N LEU A 275 -2.87 4.34 -14.36
CA LEU A 275 -3.00 2.87 -14.39
C LEU A 275 -4.12 2.34 -15.33
N PRO A 276 -5.35 2.89 -15.35
CA PRO A 276 -6.38 2.47 -16.30
C PRO A 276 -6.02 2.78 -17.76
N VAL A 277 -5.28 3.88 -18.00
CA VAL A 277 -4.82 4.24 -19.35
C VAL A 277 -3.71 3.29 -19.81
N TYR A 278 -2.86 2.81 -18.90
CA TYR A 278 -1.89 1.75 -19.22
C TYR A 278 -2.60 0.44 -19.61
N GLU A 279 -3.66 0.06 -18.89
CA GLU A 279 -4.49 -1.11 -19.23
C GLU A 279 -5.20 -0.94 -20.59
N GLU A 280 -5.85 0.21 -20.84
CA GLU A 280 -6.52 0.51 -22.10
C GLU A 280 -5.55 0.64 -23.30
N MET A 281 -4.28 0.99 -23.06
CA MET A 281 -3.21 1.03 -24.07
C MET A 281 -2.38 -0.25 -24.19
N GLY A 282 -2.64 -1.28 -23.38
CA GLY A 282 -1.88 -2.55 -23.39
C GLY A 282 -0.45 -2.46 -22.83
N LEU A 283 -0.13 -1.41 -22.05
CA LEU A 283 1.18 -1.16 -21.46
C LEU A 283 1.41 -1.99 -20.17
N GLU A 284 1.15 -3.31 -20.24
CA GLU A 284 1.24 -4.24 -19.10
C GLU A 284 2.63 -4.22 -18.42
N HIS A 285 3.69 -3.91 -19.17
CA HIS A 285 5.05 -3.81 -18.66
C HIS A 285 5.23 -2.67 -17.64
N LEU A 286 4.57 -1.51 -17.82
CA LEU A 286 4.59 -0.41 -16.84
C LEU A 286 3.85 -0.81 -15.56
N VAL A 287 2.70 -1.46 -15.70
CA VAL A 287 1.93 -1.98 -14.56
C VAL A 287 2.75 -3.02 -13.78
N SER A 288 3.44 -3.92 -14.49
CA SER A 288 4.33 -4.93 -13.90
C SER A 288 5.53 -4.31 -13.16
N HIS A 289 6.20 -3.32 -13.78
CA HIS A 289 7.32 -2.59 -13.17
C HIS A 289 6.90 -1.87 -11.87
N TRP A 290 5.78 -1.14 -11.89
CA TRP A 290 5.22 -0.53 -10.68
C TRP A 290 4.81 -1.57 -9.64
N LYS A 291 4.18 -2.69 -10.06
CA LYS A 291 3.79 -3.77 -9.15
C LYS A 291 4.98 -4.46 -8.49
N SER A 292 6.12 -4.55 -9.17
CA SER A 292 7.38 -5.04 -8.61
C SER A 292 7.89 -4.15 -7.46
N ALA A 293 7.96 -2.83 -7.68
CA ALA A 293 8.31 -1.88 -6.63
C ALA A 293 7.30 -1.89 -5.45
N PHE A 294 5.99 -1.97 -5.75
CA PHE A 294 4.94 -2.10 -4.74
C PHE A 294 5.05 -3.41 -3.94
N THR A 295 5.55 -4.50 -4.55
CA THR A 295 5.76 -5.79 -3.87
C THR A 295 6.93 -5.74 -2.87
N ARG A 296 7.93 -4.86 -3.10
CA ARG A 296 9.07 -4.71 -2.17
C ARG A 296 8.69 -4.04 -0.84
N ALA A 297 7.73 -3.11 -0.85
CA ALA A 297 7.30 -2.45 0.39
C ALA A 297 6.61 -3.45 1.33
N ASN A 298 7.05 -3.53 2.60
CA ASN A 298 6.42 -4.38 3.60
C ASN A 298 5.04 -3.83 4.01
N VAL A 299 4.89 -2.50 4.01
CA VAL A 299 3.61 -1.79 4.16
C VAL A 299 3.60 -0.58 3.23
N ILE A 300 2.50 -0.39 2.49
CA ILE A 300 2.22 0.85 1.75
C ILE A 300 1.15 1.63 2.51
N VAL A 301 1.45 2.88 2.87
CA VAL A 301 0.59 3.72 3.71
C VAL A 301 -0.06 4.81 2.88
N PHE A 302 -1.39 4.88 2.96
CA PHE A 302 -2.20 5.94 2.39
C PHE A 302 -2.80 6.86 3.49
N PRO A 303 -2.90 8.18 3.27
CA PRO A 303 -3.46 9.14 4.22
C PRO A 303 -5.00 9.10 4.33
N ASP A 304 -5.69 8.41 3.42
CA ASP A 304 -7.14 8.27 3.38
C ASP A 304 -7.59 6.93 2.75
N PHE A 305 -8.88 6.62 2.83
CA PHE A 305 -9.45 5.33 2.41
C PHE A 305 -9.83 5.24 0.92
N THR A 306 -9.72 6.34 0.16
CA THR A 306 -10.00 6.40 -1.29
C THR A 306 -8.80 5.92 -2.10
N LEU A 307 -7.59 6.38 -1.75
CA LEU A 307 -6.36 6.04 -2.48
C LEU A 307 -6.12 4.51 -2.61
N PRO A 308 -6.28 3.66 -1.56
CA PRO A 308 -6.15 2.20 -1.73
C PRO A 308 -7.11 1.60 -2.76
N MET A 309 -8.28 2.21 -2.97
CA MET A 309 -9.25 1.76 -3.98
C MET A 309 -8.78 2.14 -5.39
N LEU A 310 -8.20 3.34 -5.56
CA LEU A 310 -7.64 3.81 -6.83
C LEU A 310 -6.37 3.02 -7.21
N TYR A 311 -5.51 2.68 -6.24
CA TYR A 311 -4.30 1.88 -6.44
C TYR A 311 -4.54 0.35 -6.52
N SER A 312 -5.79 -0.11 -6.49
CA SER A 312 -6.12 -1.54 -6.33
C SER A 312 -5.57 -2.49 -7.41
N MET A 313 -5.23 -2.01 -8.62
CA MET A 313 -4.50 -2.81 -9.61
C MET A 313 -3.11 -3.27 -9.12
N LEU A 314 -2.47 -2.45 -8.28
CA LEU A 314 -1.14 -2.70 -7.69
C LEU A 314 -1.21 -3.32 -6.28
N ASP A 315 -2.39 -3.69 -5.78
CA ASP A 315 -2.52 -4.35 -4.48
C ASP A 315 -1.79 -5.71 -4.47
N THR A 316 -1.03 -5.92 -3.39
CA THR A 316 -0.26 -7.15 -3.07
C THR A 316 -0.60 -7.69 -1.67
N GLY A 317 -1.54 -7.05 -0.95
CA GLY A 317 -1.88 -7.35 0.44
C GLY A 317 -1.09 -6.58 1.48
N ASN A 318 -0.33 -5.54 1.08
CA ASN A 318 0.48 -4.69 1.96
C ASN A 318 -0.13 -3.29 2.21
N PHE A 319 -1.30 -2.98 1.65
CA PHE A 319 -1.95 -1.67 1.80
C PHE A 319 -2.48 -1.44 3.23
N LEU A 320 -2.14 -0.28 3.81
CA LEU A 320 -2.60 0.22 5.09
C LEU A 320 -3.08 1.68 4.94
N VAL A 321 -4.08 2.07 5.73
CA VAL A 321 -4.53 3.48 5.81
C VAL A 321 -4.21 4.00 7.20
N ILE A 322 -3.48 5.11 7.26
CA ILE A 322 -3.25 5.89 8.49
C ILE A 322 -3.94 7.24 8.25
N PRO A 323 -5.17 7.45 8.77
CA PRO A 323 -5.97 8.59 8.38
C PRO A 323 -5.40 9.89 8.95
N GLY A 324 -5.03 10.81 8.06
CA GLY A 324 -4.70 12.19 8.43
C GLY A 324 -3.66 12.87 7.57
N SER A 325 -4.08 13.91 6.85
CA SER A 325 -3.23 14.85 6.14
C SER A 325 -3.66 16.31 6.45
N PRO A 326 -2.73 17.27 6.55
CA PRO A 326 -3.06 18.70 6.71
C PRO A 326 -3.49 19.39 5.41
N VAL A 327 -3.54 18.68 4.26
CA VAL A 327 -3.80 19.25 2.93
C VAL A 327 -5.06 20.09 2.83
N ASP A 328 -6.18 19.64 3.40
CA ASP A 328 -7.46 20.37 3.36
C ASP A 328 -7.44 21.66 4.18
N VAL A 329 -6.79 21.61 5.36
CA VAL A 329 -6.62 22.78 6.24
C VAL A 329 -5.71 23.81 5.56
N TRP A 330 -4.57 23.34 5.03
CA TRP A 330 -3.60 24.20 4.34
C TRP A 330 -4.22 24.87 3.10
N GLY A 331 -4.94 24.09 2.28
CA GLY A 331 -5.64 24.60 1.10
C GLY A 331 -6.67 25.67 1.46
N ALA A 332 -7.49 25.42 2.48
CA ALA A 332 -8.49 26.39 2.94
C ALA A 332 -7.88 27.64 3.61
N GLU A 333 -6.84 27.51 4.43
CA GLU A 333 -6.16 28.68 5.04
C GLU A 333 -5.41 29.53 3.99
N SER A 334 -4.74 28.92 3.01
CA SER A 334 -4.08 29.62 1.91
C SER A 334 -5.09 30.35 1.00
N TYR A 335 -6.16 29.65 0.60
CA TYR A 335 -7.23 30.24 -0.21
C TYR A 335 -7.93 31.40 0.52
N SER A 336 -8.13 31.29 1.84
CA SER A 336 -8.71 32.36 2.68
C SER A 336 -7.88 33.66 2.75
N LYS A 337 -6.57 33.60 2.48
CA LYS A 337 -5.69 34.79 2.46
C LYS A 337 -5.72 35.52 1.13
N THR A 338 -6.02 34.81 0.05
CA THR A 338 -6.00 35.34 -1.33
C THR A 338 -7.39 35.71 -1.84
N HIS A 339 -8.44 35.03 -1.38
CA HIS A 339 -9.81 35.20 -1.88
C HIS A 339 -10.76 35.70 -0.77
N ALA A 340 -11.60 36.67 -1.11
CA ALA A 340 -12.57 37.25 -0.17
C ALA A 340 -14.01 36.83 -0.52
N LYS A 341 -14.76 36.34 0.47
CA LYS A 341 -16.17 35.90 0.35
C LYS A 341 -17.09 36.89 -0.39
N HIS A 342 -16.88 38.20 -0.21
CA HIS A 342 -17.70 39.24 -0.86
C HIS A 342 -17.48 39.30 -2.39
N GLN A 343 -16.23 39.11 -2.83
CA GLN A 343 -15.85 39.16 -4.24
C GLN A 343 -16.33 37.88 -4.94
N LEU A 344 -16.10 36.71 -4.34
CA LEU A 344 -16.62 35.42 -4.83
C LEU A 344 -18.15 35.43 -5.00
N ARG A 345 -18.90 36.02 -4.07
CA ARG A 345 -20.36 36.18 -4.20
C ARG A 345 -20.75 37.07 -5.36
N LYS A 346 -20.10 38.23 -5.50
CA LYS A 346 -20.35 39.18 -6.58
C LYS A 346 -20.10 38.53 -7.95
N ASP A 347 -18.98 37.83 -8.11
CA ASP A 347 -18.58 37.19 -9.36
C ASP A 347 -19.47 36.00 -9.72
N ASN A 348 -20.00 35.31 -8.71
CA ASN A 348 -21.03 34.27 -8.88
C ASN A 348 -22.47 34.83 -8.93
N GLY A 349 -22.69 36.15 -8.92
CA GLY A 349 -24.03 36.73 -8.98
C GLY A 349 -24.94 36.34 -7.80
N PHE A 350 -24.42 36.47 -6.57
CA PHE A 350 -25.13 36.33 -5.30
C PHE A 350 -25.11 37.65 -4.52
N SER A 351 -26.19 37.96 -3.80
CA SER A 351 -26.22 39.12 -2.90
C SER A 351 -25.42 38.88 -1.61
N MET A 352 -24.98 39.97 -0.98
CA MET A 352 -24.43 39.93 0.38
C MET A 352 -25.51 39.66 1.44
N ASP A 353 -26.78 39.95 1.12
CA ASP A 353 -27.94 39.62 1.95
C ASP A 353 -28.56 38.24 1.63
N ASP A 354 -28.10 37.54 0.59
CA ASP A 354 -28.56 36.18 0.31
C ASP A 354 -27.99 35.18 1.34
N MET A 355 -28.84 34.28 1.83
CA MET A 355 -28.44 33.18 2.70
C MET A 355 -28.04 31.98 1.84
N VAL A 356 -26.74 31.71 1.75
CA VAL A 356 -26.17 30.68 0.87
C VAL A 356 -25.96 29.39 1.65
N VAL A 357 -26.75 28.37 1.34
CA VAL A 357 -26.67 27.04 1.93
C VAL A 357 -26.03 26.09 0.92
N LEU A 358 -24.85 25.56 1.25
CA LEU A 358 -24.13 24.62 0.40
C LEU A 358 -24.38 23.18 0.88
N VAL A 359 -24.84 22.33 -0.04
CA VAL A 359 -25.05 20.89 0.17
C VAL A 359 -23.90 20.13 -0.47
N VAL A 360 -23.16 19.38 0.35
CA VAL A 360 -22.04 18.51 -0.05
C VAL A 360 -22.38 17.06 0.29
N GLY A 361 -22.19 16.14 -0.66
CA GLY A 361 -22.32 14.70 -0.42
C GLY A 361 -20.96 14.04 -0.16
N SER A 362 -20.91 12.73 -0.37
CA SER A 362 -19.67 11.95 -0.27
C SER A 362 -18.66 12.35 -1.36
N SER A 363 -17.37 12.39 -1.00
CA SER A 363 -16.27 12.58 -1.96
C SER A 363 -15.81 11.28 -2.63
N PHE A 364 -16.32 10.11 -2.25
CA PHE A 364 -15.90 8.83 -2.85
C PHE A 364 -16.37 8.64 -4.32
N PHE A 365 -17.36 9.42 -4.78
CA PHE A 365 -17.96 9.29 -6.11
C PHE A 365 -17.87 10.61 -6.89
N TYR A 366 -16.66 10.92 -7.38
CA TYR A 366 -16.36 12.16 -8.10
C TYR A 366 -17.12 12.36 -9.41
N ASP A 367 -17.42 11.28 -10.16
CA ASP A 367 -17.72 11.36 -11.59
C ASP A 367 -19.16 10.97 -12.00
N GLU A 368 -20.00 10.54 -11.06
CA GLU A 368 -21.41 10.24 -11.33
C GLU A 368 -22.28 10.70 -10.16
N LEU A 369 -23.43 11.33 -10.44
CA LEU A 369 -24.38 11.74 -9.40
C LEU A 369 -24.87 10.52 -8.61
N SER A 370 -24.33 10.34 -7.40
CA SER A 370 -24.71 9.23 -6.54
C SER A 370 -26.16 9.37 -6.09
N TRP A 371 -26.84 8.24 -5.87
CA TRP A 371 -28.24 8.23 -5.44
C TRP A 371 -28.45 8.96 -4.09
N ASP A 372 -27.40 9.20 -3.31
CA ASP A 372 -27.43 10.05 -2.12
C ASP A 372 -27.97 11.45 -2.42
N TYR A 373 -27.63 12.08 -3.54
CA TYR A 373 -28.13 13.42 -3.86
C TYR A 373 -29.63 13.43 -4.16
N ALA A 374 -30.18 12.34 -4.74
CA ALA A 374 -31.61 12.17 -4.90
C ALA A 374 -32.33 11.94 -3.55
N VAL A 375 -31.72 11.17 -2.64
CA VAL A 375 -32.21 10.96 -1.26
C VAL A 375 -32.09 12.26 -0.42
N ALA A 376 -31.03 13.03 -0.62
CA ALA A 376 -30.81 14.34 -0.03
C ALA A 376 -31.90 15.31 -0.48
N MET A 377 -32.24 15.36 -1.78
CA MET A 377 -33.34 16.20 -2.27
C MET A 377 -34.70 15.85 -1.65
N HIS A 378 -34.96 14.59 -1.29
CA HIS A 378 -36.15 14.21 -0.51
C HIS A 378 -36.07 14.71 0.95
N THR A 379 -34.91 14.57 1.59
CA THR A 379 -34.70 14.97 3.00
C THR A 379 -34.68 16.49 3.18
N ILE A 380 -34.13 17.22 2.21
CA ILE A 380 -33.98 18.68 2.18
C ILE A 380 -35.21 19.34 1.52
N GLY A 381 -36.05 18.60 0.78
CA GLY A 381 -37.27 19.11 0.13
C GLY A 381 -38.18 19.97 1.02
N PRO A 382 -38.58 19.52 2.23
CA PRO A 382 -39.36 20.34 3.17
C PRO A 382 -38.66 21.65 3.58
N LEU A 383 -37.34 21.66 3.58
CA LEU A 383 -36.50 22.79 3.93
C LEU A 383 -36.37 23.78 2.75
N LEU A 384 -36.14 23.30 1.53
CA LEU A 384 -36.24 24.12 0.30
C LEU A 384 -37.59 24.84 0.25
N MET A 385 -38.67 24.09 0.49
CA MET A 385 -40.05 24.58 0.47
C MET A 385 -40.33 25.63 1.56
N ARG A 386 -39.74 25.49 2.76
CA ARG A 386 -39.92 26.45 3.87
C ARG A 386 -39.16 27.76 3.65
N TYR A 387 -37.96 27.70 3.08
CA TYR A 387 -37.04 28.84 3.01
C TYR A 387 -37.00 29.56 1.64
N THR A 388 -37.23 28.88 0.50
CA THR A 388 -37.13 29.52 -0.84
C THR A 388 -38.47 29.99 -1.44
N ARG A 389 -39.61 29.60 -0.85
CA ARG A 389 -40.95 30.09 -1.21
C ARG A 389 -41.33 31.40 -0.51
N ARG A 390 -40.56 31.82 0.49
CA ARG A 390 -40.94 32.91 1.40
C ARG A 390 -40.23 34.21 1.02
N ASN A 391 -40.91 35.04 0.23
CA ASN A 391 -40.47 36.40 -0.10
C ASN A 391 -40.70 37.37 1.08
N ASP A 392 -40.02 37.14 2.21
CA ASP A 392 -39.85 38.15 3.24
C ASP A 392 -38.85 39.23 2.75
N ALA A 393 -38.95 40.47 3.24
CA ALA A 393 -38.21 41.62 2.71
C ALA A 393 -36.70 41.68 3.09
N GLY A 394 -36.06 40.54 3.41
CA GLY A 394 -34.69 40.48 3.89
C GLY A 394 -33.96 39.21 3.44
N GLY A 395 -33.26 39.31 2.31
CA GLY A 395 -32.45 38.24 1.74
C GLY A 395 -33.24 37.14 1.03
N SER A 396 -32.63 36.47 0.05
CA SER A 396 -33.19 35.25 -0.53
C SER A 396 -32.34 34.02 -0.19
N PHE A 397 -33.00 32.89 0.04
CA PHE A 397 -32.30 31.64 0.32
C PHE A 397 -31.83 30.99 -0.98
N LYS A 398 -30.54 30.68 -1.05
CA LYS A 398 -29.88 30.06 -2.21
C LYS A 398 -29.30 28.72 -1.79
N PHE A 399 -29.74 27.64 -2.42
CA PHE A 399 -29.22 26.30 -2.21
C PHE A 399 -28.25 25.95 -3.34
N ILE A 400 -27.03 25.56 -2.96
CA ILE A 400 -25.98 25.16 -3.90
C ILE A 400 -25.68 23.69 -3.66
N PHE A 401 -25.61 22.90 -4.72
CA PHE A 401 -25.19 21.49 -4.67
C PHE A 401 -23.80 21.38 -5.30
N LEU A 402 -22.84 20.88 -4.52
CA LEU A 402 -21.47 20.63 -4.99
C LEU A 402 -21.29 19.12 -5.15
N SER A 403 -21.29 18.64 -6.39
CA SER A 403 -21.48 17.22 -6.70
C SER A 403 -21.14 16.87 -8.15
N GLY A 404 -20.40 15.79 -8.41
CA GLY A 404 -20.09 15.33 -9.77
C GLY A 404 -19.20 16.33 -10.53
N ASN A 405 -19.14 16.23 -11.87
CA ASN A 405 -18.46 17.22 -12.70
C ASN A 405 -19.43 18.30 -13.22
N SER A 406 -18.88 19.45 -13.65
CA SER A 406 -19.67 20.61 -14.10
C SER A 406 -20.43 20.37 -15.43
N THR A 407 -19.96 19.42 -16.23
CA THR A 407 -20.44 19.12 -17.59
C THR A 407 -21.72 18.27 -17.66
N ASP A 408 -22.06 17.57 -16.60
CA ASP A 408 -22.85 16.33 -16.67
C ASP A 408 -24.38 16.54 -16.73
N GLY A 409 -24.83 17.76 -17.06
CA GLY A 409 -26.26 18.12 -17.12
C GLY A 409 -26.98 18.18 -15.77
N TYR A 410 -26.29 17.98 -14.63
CA TYR A 410 -26.89 17.98 -13.30
C TYR A 410 -27.58 19.31 -12.95
N HIS A 411 -27.09 20.43 -13.48
CA HIS A 411 -27.74 21.74 -13.37
C HIS A 411 -29.19 21.71 -13.86
N ASP A 412 -29.43 21.16 -15.05
CA ASP A 412 -30.77 21.08 -15.65
C ASP A 412 -31.67 20.10 -14.89
N ALA A 413 -31.11 18.98 -14.42
CA ALA A 413 -31.84 18.01 -13.60
C ALA A 413 -32.32 18.64 -12.28
N LEU A 414 -31.44 19.36 -11.57
CA LEU A 414 -31.77 20.05 -10.32
C LEU A 414 -32.72 21.24 -10.57
N GLN A 415 -32.56 21.98 -11.66
CA GLN A 415 -33.46 23.09 -12.02
C GLN A 415 -34.86 22.57 -12.45
N GLN A 416 -34.98 21.37 -13.03
CA GLN A 416 -36.27 20.69 -13.25
C GLN A 416 -36.91 20.21 -11.95
N VAL A 417 -36.15 19.72 -10.97
CA VAL A 417 -36.71 19.36 -9.64
C VAL A 417 -37.17 20.63 -8.91
N ALA A 418 -36.40 21.71 -8.97
CA ALA A 418 -36.76 23.00 -8.38
C ALA A 418 -38.03 23.60 -8.99
N SER A 419 -38.23 23.51 -10.32
CA SER A 419 -39.46 24.00 -10.96
C SER A 419 -40.68 23.14 -10.63
N ARG A 420 -40.53 21.80 -10.57
CA ARG A 420 -41.60 20.88 -10.11
C ARG A 420 -42.01 21.11 -8.65
N LEU A 421 -41.06 21.51 -7.80
CA LEU A 421 -41.33 21.91 -6.41
C LEU A 421 -41.88 23.35 -6.29
N GLY A 422 -41.97 24.11 -7.38
CA GLY A 422 -42.44 25.49 -7.37
C GLY A 422 -41.53 26.41 -6.54
N LEU A 423 -40.21 26.21 -6.65
CA LEU A 423 -39.20 27.09 -6.05
C LEU A 423 -38.90 28.26 -7.00
N THR A 424 -38.40 29.36 -6.44
CA THR A 424 -37.99 30.54 -7.23
C THR A 424 -36.79 30.23 -8.13
N GLN A 425 -36.81 30.75 -9.37
CA GLN A 425 -35.77 30.48 -10.37
C GLN A 425 -34.39 30.99 -9.89
N GLY A 426 -33.35 30.17 -10.05
CA GLY A 426 -32.00 30.48 -9.56
C GLY A 426 -31.81 30.39 -8.04
N SER A 427 -32.80 29.91 -7.27
CA SER A 427 -32.68 29.62 -5.83
C SER A 427 -32.16 28.20 -5.53
N VAL A 428 -31.98 27.37 -6.56
CA VAL A 428 -31.15 26.16 -6.54
C VAL A 428 -30.08 26.32 -7.63
N ARG A 429 -28.83 25.95 -7.35
CA ARG A 429 -27.72 25.88 -8.32
C ARG A 429 -26.86 24.64 -8.09
N HIS A 430 -26.05 24.31 -9.09
CA HIS A 430 -25.09 23.21 -9.09
C HIS A 430 -23.70 23.73 -9.47
N TYR A 431 -22.67 23.15 -8.84
CA TYR A 431 -21.25 23.29 -9.20
C TYR A 431 -20.60 21.90 -9.16
N GLY A 432 -19.65 21.64 -10.04
CA GLY A 432 -18.88 20.40 -10.04
C GLY A 432 -17.62 20.46 -9.17
N LEU A 433 -17.05 19.29 -8.88
CA LEU A 433 -15.82 19.08 -8.11
C LEU A 433 -14.55 19.34 -8.94
N ASP A 434 -14.71 19.42 -10.26
CA ASP A 434 -13.75 19.85 -11.27
C ASP A 434 -13.51 21.38 -11.29
N GLY A 435 -14.39 22.16 -10.65
CA GLY A 435 -14.29 23.62 -10.55
C GLY A 435 -13.59 24.12 -9.27
N ASP A 436 -13.74 25.42 -8.97
CA ASP A 436 -13.23 26.03 -7.74
C ASP A 436 -14.07 25.63 -6.50
N VAL A 437 -13.84 24.39 -6.04
CA VAL A 437 -14.40 23.82 -4.80
C VAL A 437 -14.20 24.74 -3.59
N ASN A 438 -13.05 25.39 -3.49
CA ASN A 438 -12.70 26.23 -2.34
C ASN A 438 -13.47 27.56 -2.36
N GLY A 439 -13.65 28.16 -3.54
CA GLY A 439 -14.50 29.33 -3.74
C GLY A 439 -15.98 29.05 -3.47
N VAL A 440 -16.47 27.89 -3.94
CA VAL A 440 -17.84 27.41 -3.68
C VAL A 440 -18.09 27.20 -2.18
N LEU A 441 -17.12 26.62 -1.46
CA LEU A 441 -17.16 26.51 0.00
C LEU A 441 -17.14 27.89 0.67
N LEU A 442 -16.17 28.76 0.35
CA LEU A 442 -15.99 30.05 1.02
C LEU A 442 -17.15 31.04 0.82
N MET A 443 -17.93 30.92 -0.26
CA MET A 443 -19.12 31.78 -0.44
C MET A 443 -20.33 31.40 0.45
N ALA A 444 -20.35 30.20 1.03
CA ALA A 444 -21.47 29.68 1.82
C ALA A 444 -21.60 30.32 3.22
N ASP A 445 -22.81 30.28 3.79
CA ASP A 445 -23.14 30.65 5.18
C ASP A 445 -23.39 29.44 6.07
N ILE A 446 -23.88 28.33 5.49
CA ILE A 446 -24.11 27.05 6.16
C ILE A 446 -23.69 25.94 5.19
N VAL A 447 -22.95 24.95 5.69
CA VAL A 447 -22.66 23.71 4.95
C VAL A 447 -23.49 22.57 5.52
N LEU A 448 -24.21 21.86 4.66
CA LEU A 448 -24.98 20.67 5.00
C LEU A 448 -24.33 19.45 4.33
N TYR A 449 -23.87 18.51 5.14
CA TYR A 449 -23.46 17.20 4.66
C TYR A 449 -24.72 16.39 4.33
N GLY A 450 -25.00 16.20 3.04
CA GLY A 450 -26.23 15.63 2.51
C GLY A 450 -26.20 14.13 2.22
N THR A 451 -25.06 13.46 2.43
CA THR A 451 -24.90 12.04 2.08
C THR A 451 -25.79 11.11 2.91
N SER A 452 -26.25 10.00 2.31
CA SER A 452 -26.94 8.92 3.03
C SER A 452 -25.95 7.83 3.49
N GLN A 453 -24.88 7.65 2.71
CA GLN A 453 -23.81 6.69 2.93
C GLN A 453 -22.86 7.13 4.06
N GLU A 454 -22.35 6.15 4.81
CA GLU A 454 -21.35 6.35 5.85
C GLU A 454 -19.95 5.98 5.33
N GLU A 455 -18.98 6.86 5.60
CA GLU A 455 -17.58 6.75 5.24
C GLU A 455 -16.72 6.30 6.44
N GLN A 456 -15.54 5.71 6.19
CA GLN A 456 -14.55 5.44 7.24
C GLN A 456 -13.70 6.65 7.63
N GLY A 457 -13.49 7.57 6.68
CA GLY A 457 -12.70 8.79 6.89
C GLY A 457 -13.56 9.93 7.42
N PHE A 458 -12.91 10.93 8.01
CA PHE A 458 -13.59 12.21 8.24
C PHE A 458 -13.58 13.03 6.93
N PRO A 459 -14.71 13.55 6.42
CA PRO A 459 -14.78 14.02 5.04
C PRO A 459 -14.00 15.32 4.78
N SER A 460 -13.16 15.33 3.74
CA SER A 460 -12.28 16.44 3.35
C SER A 460 -13.01 17.78 3.17
N LEU A 461 -14.13 17.77 2.43
CA LEU A 461 -14.98 18.96 2.22
C LEU A 461 -15.49 19.57 3.52
N ILE A 462 -15.70 18.75 4.55
CA ILE A 462 -16.14 19.21 5.88
C ILE A 462 -14.96 19.81 6.67
N ILE A 463 -13.75 19.26 6.57
CA ILE A 463 -12.53 19.89 7.12
C ILE A 463 -12.33 21.28 6.52
N ARG A 464 -12.49 21.43 5.19
CA ARG A 464 -12.40 22.74 4.51
C ARG A 464 -13.49 23.71 4.98
N ALA A 465 -14.76 23.28 5.00
CA ALA A 465 -15.88 24.10 5.49
C ALA A 465 -15.66 24.63 6.92
N MET A 466 -15.22 23.76 7.82
CA MET A 466 -14.90 24.13 9.20
C MET A 466 -13.68 25.07 9.25
N THR A 467 -12.64 24.83 8.44
CA THR A 467 -11.44 25.69 8.36
C THR A 467 -11.75 27.11 7.86
N PHE A 468 -12.71 27.26 6.94
CA PHE A 468 -13.24 28.57 6.53
C PHE A 468 -14.05 29.28 7.63
N GLY A 469 -14.39 28.59 8.74
CA GLY A 469 -15.23 29.13 9.79
C GLY A 469 -16.70 29.21 9.39
N ILE A 470 -17.21 28.18 8.70
CA ILE A 470 -18.60 28.05 8.29
C ILE A 470 -19.29 26.99 9.16
N PRO A 471 -20.48 27.25 9.72
CA PRO A 471 -21.19 26.27 10.54
C PRO A 471 -21.62 25.07 9.69
N VAL A 472 -21.31 23.87 10.18
CA VAL A 472 -21.61 22.61 9.50
C VAL A 472 -22.75 21.86 10.20
N ILE A 473 -23.68 21.34 9.39
CA ILE A 473 -24.74 20.43 9.78
C ILE A 473 -24.46 19.06 9.16
N THR A 474 -24.48 17.97 9.93
CA THR A 474 -24.23 16.62 9.40
C THR A 474 -25.22 15.59 9.93
N PRO A 475 -25.43 14.46 9.23
CA PRO A 475 -26.09 13.31 9.81
C PRO A 475 -25.26 12.80 10.99
N ASP A 476 -25.90 12.12 11.93
CA ASP A 476 -25.32 11.73 13.21
C ASP A 476 -24.40 10.48 13.14
N PHE A 477 -23.57 10.39 12.09
CA PHE A 477 -22.67 9.26 11.85
C PHE A 477 -21.67 9.03 13.00
N PRO A 478 -21.39 7.76 13.36
CA PRO A 478 -20.26 7.37 14.22
C PRO A 478 -18.93 8.06 13.89
N ILE A 479 -18.53 8.13 12.62
CA ILE A 479 -17.26 8.76 12.23
C ILE A 479 -17.24 10.28 12.50
N MET A 480 -18.38 10.97 12.39
CA MET A 480 -18.47 12.39 12.73
C MET A 480 -18.44 12.59 14.25
N LYS A 481 -19.20 11.77 14.99
CA LYS A 481 -19.23 11.76 16.48
C LYS A 481 -17.87 11.45 17.13
N LYS A 482 -16.93 10.84 16.41
CA LYS A 482 -15.55 10.58 16.88
C LYS A 482 -14.74 11.86 17.12
N TYR A 483 -14.99 12.93 16.37
CA TYR A 483 -14.22 14.19 16.44
C TYR A 483 -15.10 15.43 16.71
N VAL A 484 -16.31 15.48 16.16
CA VAL A 484 -17.24 16.61 16.25
C VAL A 484 -18.18 16.42 17.44
N VAL A 485 -18.29 17.45 18.27
CA VAL A 485 -19.20 17.51 19.42
C VAL A 485 -20.42 18.33 19.03
N ASP A 486 -21.61 17.76 19.22
CA ASP A 486 -22.89 18.39 18.85
C ASP A 486 -23.10 19.72 19.59
N GLY A 487 -23.71 20.68 18.88
CA GLY A 487 -23.91 22.06 19.35
C GLY A 487 -22.63 22.84 19.67
N THR A 488 -21.44 22.27 19.45
CA THR A 488 -20.14 22.87 19.81
C THR A 488 -19.26 23.04 18.58
N HIS A 489 -18.92 21.93 17.90
CA HIS A 489 -18.07 21.93 16.70
C HIS A 489 -18.86 21.85 15.39
N GLY A 490 -20.12 21.39 15.48
CA GLY A 490 -21.09 21.27 14.38
C GLY A 490 -22.48 20.98 14.96
N VAL A 491 -23.48 20.75 14.11
CA VAL A 491 -24.84 20.36 14.53
C VAL A 491 -25.24 19.04 13.88
N PHE A 492 -25.68 18.06 14.68
CA PHE A 492 -26.13 16.76 14.17
C PHE A 492 -27.64 16.71 13.92
N PHE A 493 -28.06 15.87 12.97
CA PHE A 493 -29.46 15.44 12.80
C PHE A 493 -29.56 13.93 12.57
N PRO A 494 -30.57 13.23 13.13
CA PRO A 494 -30.81 11.83 12.84
C PRO A 494 -31.16 11.60 11.36
N LYS A 495 -30.60 10.54 10.77
CA LYS A 495 -30.99 10.11 9.40
C LYS A 495 -32.51 9.94 9.28
N HIS A 496 -33.03 10.24 8.09
CA HIS A 496 -34.45 10.10 7.72
C HIS A 496 -35.46 10.94 8.51
N GLN A 497 -35.03 11.86 9.38
CA GLN A 497 -35.90 12.78 10.13
C GLN A 497 -35.80 14.23 9.60
N PRO A 498 -36.57 14.61 8.55
CA PRO A 498 -36.49 15.97 7.98
C PRO A 498 -36.89 17.05 8.99
N ASP A 499 -37.76 16.75 9.96
CA ASP A 499 -38.11 17.69 11.04
C ASP A 499 -36.93 18.00 11.96
N ALA A 500 -35.98 17.08 12.14
CA ALA A 500 -34.77 17.33 12.91
C ALA A 500 -33.83 18.27 12.16
N LEU A 501 -33.68 18.09 10.84
CA LEU A 501 -32.95 19.00 9.97
C LEU A 501 -33.58 20.42 9.96
N LEU A 502 -34.91 20.51 9.91
CA LEU A 502 -35.64 21.78 10.04
C LEU A 502 -35.41 22.45 11.40
N ARG A 503 -35.28 21.69 12.51
CA ARG A 503 -34.90 22.22 13.82
C ARG A 503 -33.46 22.73 13.84
N ALA A 504 -32.50 21.97 13.30
CA ALA A 504 -31.08 22.38 13.21
C ALA A 504 -30.93 23.72 12.47
N PHE A 505 -31.57 23.88 11.31
CA PHE A 505 -31.60 25.16 10.59
C PHE A 505 -32.30 26.29 11.37
N SER A 506 -33.34 25.96 12.16
CA SER A 506 -34.02 26.96 13.01
C SER A 506 -33.18 27.42 14.22
N LEU A 507 -32.14 26.69 14.61
CA LEU A 507 -31.16 27.11 15.61
C LEU A 507 -30.05 27.99 15.00
N LEU A 508 -29.66 27.70 13.76
CA LEU A 508 -28.57 28.37 13.07
C LEU A 508 -29.00 29.66 12.34
N ILE A 509 -30.29 29.85 12.07
CA ILE A 509 -30.84 31.03 11.41
C ILE A 509 -31.73 31.84 12.37
N SER A 510 -31.49 33.14 12.46
CA SER A 510 -32.30 34.11 13.20
C SER A 510 -32.54 35.35 12.35
N ASN A 511 -33.80 35.75 12.16
CA ASN A 511 -34.22 36.91 11.36
C ASN A 511 -33.54 36.97 9.97
N GLY A 512 -33.51 35.84 9.25
CA GLY A 512 -32.91 35.72 7.91
C GLY A 512 -31.38 35.63 7.87
N ARG A 513 -30.68 35.86 8.98
CA ARG A 513 -29.21 35.86 9.07
C ARG A 513 -28.70 34.75 10.01
N LEU A 514 -27.39 34.49 10.01
CA LEU A 514 -26.78 33.53 10.93
C LEU A 514 -26.99 33.95 12.39
N SER A 515 -27.36 33.00 13.24
CA SER A 515 -27.54 33.23 14.67
C SER A 515 -26.20 33.34 15.40
N ARG A 516 -26.21 33.93 16.60
CA ARG A 516 -25.02 33.97 17.47
C ARG A 516 -24.52 32.56 17.80
N PHE A 517 -25.42 31.60 17.94
CA PHE A 517 -25.10 30.18 18.10
C PHE A 517 -24.35 29.62 16.89
N ALA A 518 -24.81 29.90 15.66
CA ALA A 518 -24.12 29.50 14.44
C ALA A 518 -22.69 30.07 14.36
N GLN A 519 -22.51 31.34 14.70
CA GLN A 519 -21.20 31.99 14.75
C GLN A 519 -20.28 31.33 15.80
N THR A 520 -20.80 30.99 16.98
CA THR A 520 -20.04 30.28 18.01
C THR A 520 -19.61 28.90 17.53
N VAL A 521 -20.55 28.09 17.01
CA VAL A 521 -20.27 26.74 16.47
C VAL A 521 -19.23 26.79 15.37
N ALA A 522 -19.36 27.74 14.43
CA ALA A 522 -18.42 27.89 13.33
C ALA A 522 -17.01 28.29 13.79
N SER A 523 -16.90 29.19 14.79
CA SER A 523 -15.60 29.58 15.35
C SER A 523 -14.91 28.45 16.10
N SER A 524 -15.68 27.60 16.81
CA SER A 524 -15.17 26.45 17.55
C SER A 524 -14.80 25.30 16.59
N GLY A 525 -15.63 25.03 15.58
CA GLY A 525 -15.33 24.08 14.50
C GLY A 525 -14.04 24.43 13.75
N ARG A 526 -13.77 25.71 13.50
CA ARG A 526 -12.52 26.18 12.89
C ARG A 526 -11.28 25.87 13.72
N LEU A 527 -11.37 26.02 15.05
CA LEU A 527 -10.27 25.70 15.96
C LEU A 527 -10.01 24.19 16.01
N LEU A 528 -11.05 23.36 16.00
CA LEU A 528 -10.94 21.90 15.92
C LEU A 528 -10.30 21.46 14.59
N ALA A 529 -10.83 21.93 13.46
CA ALA A 529 -10.45 21.49 12.12
C ALA A 529 -8.94 21.59 11.87
N LYS A 530 -8.28 22.63 12.39
CA LYS A 530 -6.84 22.87 12.21
C LYS A 530 -5.95 21.69 12.59
N ASN A 531 -6.37 20.82 13.52
CA ASN A 531 -5.57 19.67 13.95
C ASN A 531 -6.40 18.37 14.09
N ILE A 532 -7.60 18.30 13.50
CA ILE A 532 -8.61 17.26 13.78
C ILE A 532 -8.12 15.82 13.55
N LEU A 533 -7.17 15.59 12.64
CA LEU A 533 -6.57 14.27 12.34
C LEU A 533 -5.12 14.12 12.85
N ALA A 534 -4.53 15.15 13.47
CA ALA A 534 -3.10 15.18 13.77
C ALA A 534 -2.67 14.07 14.75
N SER A 535 -3.43 13.88 15.83
CA SER A 535 -3.11 12.86 16.85
C SER A 535 -3.20 11.45 16.27
N GLU A 536 -4.22 11.16 15.46
CA GLU A 536 -4.43 9.83 14.89
C GLU A 536 -3.35 9.46 13.87
N CYS A 537 -2.97 10.39 12.98
CA CYS A 537 -1.84 10.25 12.08
C CYS A 537 -0.55 9.90 12.84
N ILE A 538 -0.18 10.71 13.84
CA ILE A 538 1.02 10.51 14.66
C ILE A 538 1.00 9.15 15.37
N THR A 539 -0.10 8.80 16.03
CA THR A 539 -0.21 7.53 16.76
C THR A 539 -0.27 6.32 15.83
N GLY A 540 -0.83 6.46 14.63
CA GLY A 540 -0.86 5.42 13.61
C GLY A 540 0.53 5.08 13.11
N TYR A 541 1.34 6.09 12.73
CA TYR A 541 2.73 5.88 12.33
C TYR A 541 3.60 5.30 13.46
N ALA A 542 3.41 5.78 14.70
CA ALA A 542 4.13 5.21 15.84
C ALA A 542 3.76 3.73 16.07
N SER A 543 2.47 3.37 16.01
CA SER A 543 1.99 1.99 16.19
C SER A 543 2.42 1.06 15.05
N LEU A 544 2.42 1.55 13.81
CA LEU A 544 2.98 0.85 12.65
C LEU A 544 4.44 0.46 12.89
N LEU A 545 5.26 1.38 13.40
CA LEU A 545 6.68 1.12 13.69
C LEU A 545 6.87 0.20 14.91
N GLU A 546 6.02 0.28 15.95
CA GLU A 546 6.06 -0.67 17.07
C GLU A 546 5.71 -2.12 16.65
N ASN A 547 4.87 -2.30 15.63
CA ASN A 547 4.44 -3.62 15.17
C ASN A 547 5.33 -4.18 14.03
N LEU A 548 5.80 -3.33 13.11
CA LEU A 548 6.54 -3.79 11.91
C LEU A 548 8.04 -4.03 12.16
N LEU A 549 8.66 -3.23 13.02
CA LEU A 549 10.12 -3.26 13.20
C LEU A 549 10.55 -4.37 14.17
N ASN A 550 11.69 -4.99 13.85
CA ASN A 550 12.38 -5.85 14.81
C ASN A 550 13.40 -5.00 15.60
N PHE A 551 13.48 -5.22 16.91
CA PHE A 551 14.38 -4.50 17.82
C PHE A 551 15.38 -5.49 18.43
N PRO A 552 16.63 -5.55 17.92
CA PRO A 552 17.69 -6.39 18.47
C PRO A 552 18.08 -6.03 19.92
N SER A 553 18.98 -6.82 20.52
CA SER A 553 19.34 -6.69 21.94
C SER A 553 20.17 -5.46 22.29
N ASP A 554 20.91 -4.88 21.32
CA ASP A 554 21.67 -3.62 21.48
C ASP A 554 20.79 -2.37 21.36
N VAL A 555 19.50 -2.54 20.99
CA VAL A 555 18.57 -1.44 20.72
C VAL A 555 17.63 -1.23 21.91
N LEU A 556 17.54 0.02 22.36
CA LEU A 556 16.54 0.48 23.32
C LEU A 556 15.16 0.43 22.67
N LEU A 557 14.16 -0.11 23.37
CA LEU A 557 12.79 -0.09 22.87
C LEU A 557 12.26 1.36 22.85
N PRO A 558 11.49 1.77 21.84
CA PRO A 558 10.86 3.08 21.80
C PRO A 558 9.88 3.24 22.97
N ALA A 559 9.75 4.48 23.45
CA ALA A 559 8.77 4.79 24.48
C ALA A 559 7.33 4.48 23.98
N PRO A 560 6.39 4.08 24.86
CA PRO A 560 5.02 3.77 24.45
C PRO A 560 4.33 4.93 23.75
N VAL A 561 3.59 4.64 22.66
CA VAL A 561 2.74 5.62 21.93
C VAL A 561 1.86 6.47 22.87
N SER A 562 1.38 5.89 23.98
CA SER A 562 0.56 6.56 25.00
C SER A 562 1.25 7.72 25.74
N GLN A 563 2.56 7.90 25.59
CA GLN A 563 3.29 9.07 26.10
C GLN A 563 3.19 10.29 25.18
N LEU A 564 2.79 10.12 23.91
CA LEU A 564 2.64 11.22 22.95
C LEU A 564 1.40 12.07 23.26
N ARG A 565 1.63 13.22 23.92
CA ARG A 565 0.61 14.26 24.13
C ARG A 565 0.51 15.28 22.97
N LEU A 566 0.86 14.87 21.75
CA LEU A 566 0.71 15.72 20.56
C LEU A 566 -0.67 15.55 19.92
N GLY A 567 -1.38 16.67 19.80
CA GLY A 567 -2.63 16.81 19.07
C GLY A 567 -2.61 17.99 18.11
N SER A 568 -1.43 18.32 17.57
CA SER A 568 -1.22 19.48 16.70
C SER A 568 -0.10 19.27 15.69
N TRP A 569 -0.30 19.71 14.44
CA TRP A 569 0.76 19.79 13.45
C TRP A 569 1.78 20.89 13.80
N GLU A 570 3.01 20.77 13.30
CA GLU A 570 4.10 21.73 13.53
C GLU A 570 3.95 23.03 12.68
N TRP A 571 2.75 23.60 12.65
CA TRP A 571 2.36 24.79 11.86
C TRP A 571 3.33 25.97 11.98
N ASN A 572 3.92 26.18 13.16
CA ASN A 572 4.85 27.28 13.42
C ASN A 572 6.12 27.23 12.54
N VAL A 573 6.49 26.06 12.00
CA VAL A 573 7.65 25.89 11.11
C VAL A 573 7.33 26.30 9.66
N PHE A 574 6.05 26.38 9.30
CA PHE A 574 5.56 26.61 7.93
C PHE A 574 4.66 27.86 7.82
N GLY A 575 4.53 28.66 8.89
CA GLY A 575 3.51 29.72 8.98
C GLY A 575 3.66 30.82 7.93
N MET A 576 4.90 31.17 7.56
CA MET A 576 5.23 32.22 6.59
C MET A 576 5.01 31.78 5.14
N GLU A 577 5.08 30.47 4.85
CA GLU A 577 4.84 29.94 3.51
C GLU A 577 3.36 29.93 3.13
N ILE A 578 2.47 29.75 4.11
CA ILE A 578 1.02 29.92 3.92
C ILE A 578 0.70 31.39 3.56
N GLU A 579 1.63 32.35 3.73
CA GLU A 579 1.47 33.76 3.30
C GLU A 579 2.04 34.02 1.90
N HIS A 580 3.02 33.24 1.46
CA HIS A 580 3.76 33.43 0.20
C HIS A 580 3.47 32.34 -0.84
N GLY A 581 2.41 31.56 -0.63
CA GLY A 581 1.93 30.51 -1.53
C GLY A 581 1.28 31.08 -2.79
N THR A 582 2.05 31.77 -3.65
CA THR A 582 1.69 31.89 -5.06
C THR A 582 1.47 30.49 -5.62
N GLY A 583 0.34 30.27 -6.28
CA GLY A 583 -0.01 29.01 -6.95
C GLY A 583 0.89 28.77 -8.14
N ASP A 584 2.15 28.42 -7.87
CA ASP A 584 3.18 28.16 -8.85
C ASP A 584 2.93 26.77 -9.43
N ILE A 585 2.03 26.70 -10.43
CA ILE A 585 1.72 25.50 -11.23
C ILE A 585 2.91 25.23 -12.17
N SER A 586 4.08 25.08 -11.59
CA SER A 586 5.24 24.47 -12.21
C SER A 586 4.81 23.07 -12.63
N ARG A 587 4.81 22.79 -13.94
CA ARG A 587 4.41 21.49 -14.49
C ARG A 587 5.21 20.39 -13.79
N TYR A 588 4.49 19.50 -13.11
CA TYR A 588 5.10 18.49 -12.25
C TYR A 588 5.92 17.52 -13.10
N PHE A 589 7.24 17.56 -12.94
CA PHE A 589 8.10 16.41 -13.23
C PHE A 589 7.80 15.32 -12.19
N SER A 590 6.68 14.63 -12.36
CA SER A 590 6.40 13.38 -11.64
C SER A 590 7.23 12.26 -12.25
N VAL A 591 7.79 11.41 -11.39
CA VAL A 591 8.49 10.18 -11.81
C VAL A 591 7.62 9.28 -12.71
N VAL A 592 6.29 9.36 -12.57
CA VAL A 592 5.32 8.65 -13.41
C VAL A 592 5.48 9.04 -14.88
N TYR A 593 5.51 10.34 -15.19
CA TYR A 593 5.68 10.83 -16.56
C TYR A 593 7.11 10.63 -17.09
N ALA A 594 8.12 10.69 -16.22
CA ALA A 594 9.50 10.40 -16.60
C ALA A 594 9.67 8.93 -17.04
N LEU A 595 9.09 7.99 -16.29
CA LEU A 595 9.07 6.57 -16.63
C LEU A 595 8.21 6.29 -17.88
N GLU A 596 7.07 6.97 -18.06
CA GLU A 596 6.31 6.89 -19.31
C GLU A 596 7.15 7.32 -20.52
N GLU A 597 7.90 8.42 -20.42
CA GLU A 597 8.76 8.91 -21.51
C GLU A 597 9.93 7.95 -21.78
N GLU A 598 10.56 7.41 -20.73
CA GLU A 598 11.65 6.44 -20.82
C GLU A 598 11.19 5.13 -21.51
N PHE A 599 10.11 4.51 -21.03
CA PHE A 599 9.59 3.28 -21.63
C PHE A 599 9.04 3.52 -23.04
N THR A 600 8.47 4.70 -23.31
CA THR A 600 8.01 5.07 -24.66
C THR A 600 9.18 5.21 -25.64
N LYS A 601 10.33 5.74 -25.23
CA LYS A 601 11.56 5.76 -26.06
C LYS A 601 12.03 4.35 -26.42
N HIS A 602 12.06 3.44 -25.44
CA HIS A 602 12.40 2.04 -25.67
C HIS A 602 11.37 1.35 -26.60
N THR A 603 10.07 1.62 -26.43
CA THR A 603 9.01 1.04 -27.28
C THR A 603 9.07 1.56 -28.72
N ILE A 604 9.31 2.86 -28.92
CA ILE A 604 9.51 3.45 -30.26
C ILE A 604 10.76 2.84 -30.93
N SER A 605 11.83 2.59 -30.17
CA SER A 605 13.01 1.88 -30.68
C SER A 605 12.68 0.46 -31.16
N SER A 606 11.75 -0.25 -30.50
CA SER A 606 11.29 -1.57 -30.96
C SER A 606 10.25 -1.53 -32.08
N ASP A 607 9.43 -0.49 -32.20
CA ASP A 607 8.43 -0.39 -33.27
C ASP A 607 9.04 0.07 -34.61
N ILE A 608 10.07 0.92 -34.57
CA ILE A 608 10.82 1.32 -35.76
C ILE A 608 11.47 0.10 -36.45
N SER A 609 11.87 -0.93 -35.70
CA SER A 609 12.46 -2.15 -36.26
C SER A 609 11.46 -3.09 -36.97
N GLN A 610 10.14 -2.82 -36.89
CA GLN A 610 9.12 -3.68 -37.52
C GLN A 610 8.66 -3.21 -38.92
N TYR A 611 8.97 -1.98 -39.33
CA TYR A 611 8.49 -1.40 -40.61
C TYR A 611 9.59 -0.98 -41.59
N GLY A 612 10.87 -1.11 -41.23
CA GLY A 612 12.00 -0.99 -42.15
C GLY A 612 12.65 -2.35 -42.43
N ALA A 613 12.69 -2.78 -43.69
CA ALA A 613 13.57 -3.87 -44.11
C ALA A 613 14.94 -3.29 -44.47
N GLU A 614 15.99 -3.81 -43.82
CA GLU A 614 17.39 -3.33 -43.88
C GLU A 614 17.57 -1.92 -43.26
N ILE A 615 18.45 -1.67 -42.29
CA ILE A 615 19.58 -2.45 -41.76
C ILE A 615 19.41 -2.68 -40.24
N GLN A 616 19.92 -3.80 -39.72
CA GLN A 616 19.97 -4.07 -38.29
C GLN A 616 21.25 -3.51 -37.66
N ASP A 617 21.12 -2.58 -36.71
CA ASP A 617 22.04 -2.53 -35.57
C ASP A 617 21.46 -3.41 -34.46
N GLN A 618 21.64 -4.72 -34.63
CA GLN A 618 21.86 -5.60 -33.48
C GLN A 618 23.33 -5.47 -33.07
N ASP A 619 23.68 -5.75 -31.82
CA ASP A 619 25.07 -5.96 -31.40
C ASP A 619 25.63 -7.26 -32.02
N ILE A 620 25.81 -7.25 -33.34
CA ILE A 620 26.57 -8.22 -34.10
C ILE A 620 28.03 -7.75 -34.02
N PRO A 621 28.98 -8.59 -33.57
CA PRO A 621 30.37 -8.18 -33.49
C PRO A 621 30.88 -7.68 -34.85
N THR A 622 31.59 -6.55 -34.84
CA THR A 622 32.19 -5.93 -36.02
C THR A 622 33.20 -6.89 -36.67
N GLU A 623 33.58 -6.69 -37.92
CA GLU A 623 34.71 -7.42 -38.54
C GLU A 623 35.98 -7.34 -37.66
N GLN A 624 36.20 -6.20 -36.98
CA GLN A 624 37.27 -6.02 -35.99
C GLN A 624 37.06 -6.79 -34.68
N ASP A 625 35.82 -7.01 -34.23
CA ASP A 625 35.55 -7.81 -33.04
C ASP A 625 35.66 -9.32 -33.36
N TRP A 626 35.29 -9.73 -34.58
CA TRP A 626 35.57 -11.06 -35.09
C TRP A 626 37.06 -11.28 -35.33
N ASP A 627 37.81 -10.28 -35.82
CA ASP A 627 39.27 -10.33 -35.89
C ASP A 627 39.87 -10.49 -34.49
N ILE A 628 39.40 -9.74 -33.48
CA ILE A 628 39.86 -9.88 -32.08
C ILE A 628 39.52 -11.26 -31.50
N VAL A 629 38.30 -11.77 -31.71
CA VAL A 629 37.93 -13.13 -31.29
C VAL A 629 38.75 -14.18 -32.02
N THR A 630 39.00 -14.00 -33.32
CA THR A 630 39.82 -14.89 -34.14
C THR A 630 41.31 -14.79 -33.78
N GLU A 631 41.80 -13.63 -33.32
CA GLU A 631 43.16 -13.45 -32.81
C GLU A 631 43.32 -14.09 -31.43
N ILE A 632 42.29 -14.05 -30.57
CA ILE A 632 42.24 -14.76 -29.28
C ILE A 632 42.13 -16.29 -29.50
N GLU A 633 41.22 -16.76 -30.36
CA GLU A 633 41.07 -18.18 -30.68
C GLU A 633 42.34 -18.72 -31.38
N ASN A 634 42.93 -17.97 -32.32
CA ASN A 634 44.23 -18.33 -32.88
C ASN A 634 45.35 -18.30 -31.83
N PHE A 635 45.35 -17.38 -30.86
CA PHE A 635 46.35 -17.35 -29.79
C PHE A 635 46.22 -18.56 -28.86
N GLU A 636 45.01 -18.93 -28.46
CA GLU A 636 44.77 -20.15 -27.66
C GLU A 636 45.04 -21.44 -28.46
N ASP A 637 44.76 -21.46 -29.77
CA ASP A 637 45.12 -22.56 -30.66
C ASP A 637 46.65 -22.62 -30.89
N TYR A 638 47.36 -21.47 -30.93
CA TYR A 638 48.82 -21.42 -31.04
C TYR A 638 49.52 -21.86 -29.75
N GLU A 639 49.03 -21.45 -28.57
CA GLU A 639 49.52 -22.00 -27.29
C GLU A 639 49.21 -23.50 -27.18
N ARG A 640 48.03 -23.97 -27.63
CA ARG A 640 47.73 -25.41 -27.65
C ARG A 640 48.62 -26.18 -28.63
N LEU A 641 48.88 -25.65 -29.83
CA LEU A 641 49.78 -26.28 -30.80
C LEU A 641 51.26 -26.24 -30.39
N GLU A 642 51.75 -25.16 -29.75
CA GLU A 642 53.08 -25.16 -29.13
C GLU A 642 53.15 -26.19 -27.99
N MET A 643 52.11 -26.28 -27.15
CA MET A 643 52.09 -27.23 -26.03
C MET A 643 52.03 -28.69 -26.49
N ASP A 644 51.22 -28.99 -27.52
CA ASP A 644 51.13 -30.32 -28.13
C ASP A 644 52.42 -30.68 -28.91
N GLU A 645 53.02 -29.76 -29.67
CA GLU A 645 54.34 -30.00 -30.29
C GLU A 645 55.45 -30.18 -29.24
N VAL A 646 55.39 -29.48 -28.10
CA VAL A 646 56.33 -29.65 -26.98
C VAL A 646 56.12 -31.00 -26.29
N GLU A 647 54.89 -31.52 -26.21
CA GLU A 647 54.62 -32.86 -25.68
C GLU A 647 55.03 -33.99 -26.67
N GLU A 648 54.83 -33.84 -27.99
CA GLU A 648 55.34 -34.79 -28.98
C GLU A 648 56.88 -34.79 -29.10
N ARG A 649 57.54 -33.63 -28.93
CA ARG A 649 59.01 -33.52 -28.93
C ARG A 649 59.68 -34.11 -27.69
N MET A 650 58.94 -34.48 -26.65
CA MET A 650 59.50 -35.16 -25.48
C MET A 650 59.73 -36.66 -25.75
N GLU A 651 60.94 -37.01 -26.23
CA GLU A 651 61.37 -38.41 -26.40
C GLU A 651 61.14 -39.25 -25.12
N ARG A 652 60.22 -40.22 -25.21
CA ARG A 652 59.92 -41.15 -24.10
C ARG A 652 61.03 -42.19 -23.92
N ASN A 653 62.05 -41.85 -23.14
CA ASN A 653 62.97 -42.83 -22.54
C ASN A 653 62.70 -43.04 -21.03
N PRO A 654 62.76 -44.27 -20.51
CA PRO A 654 62.22 -44.58 -19.17
C PRO A 654 63.23 -44.39 -18.02
N GLY A 655 62.95 -43.43 -17.13
CA GLY A 655 63.61 -43.27 -15.83
C GLY A 655 63.94 -41.81 -15.50
N VAL A 656 64.19 -41.41 -14.25
CA VAL A 656 64.27 -42.18 -12.99
C VAL A 656 63.77 -41.29 -11.83
N TRP A 657 62.72 -41.72 -11.11
CA TRP A 657 62.15 -41.15 -9.86
C TRP A 657 61.71 -39.67 -9.83
N ASP A 658 62.43 -38.72 -10.43
CA ASP A 658 62.12 -37.28 -10.33
C ASP A 658 60.75 -36.91 -10.91
N ASP A 659 60.28 -37.60 -11.96
CA ASP A 659 58.93 -37.36 -12.49
C ASP A 659 57.81 -37.86 -11.58
N ILE A 660 58.07 -38.84 -10.70
CA ILE A 660 57.12 -39.22 -9.65
C ILE A 660 57.06 -38.10 -8.61
N TYR A 661 58.19 -37.49 -8.27
CA TYR A 661 58.25 -36.35 -7.35
C TYR A 661 57.60 -35.08 -7.97
N ARG A 662 57.84 -34.83 -9.26
CA ARG A 662 57.29 -33.71 -10.03
C ARG A 662 55.79 -33.86 -10.25
N ASN A 663 55.30 -35.06 -10.53
CA ASN A 663 53.87 -35.33 -10.68
C ASN A 663 53.12 -35.41 -9.34
N ALA A 664 53.77 -35.90 -8.26
CA ALA A 664 53.23 -35.75 -6.92
C ALA A 664 53.03 -34.25 -6.58
N ARG A 665 54.05 -33.42 -6.81
CA ARG A 665 54.00 -31.97 -6.54
C ARG A 665 53.06 -31.20 -7.48
N ARG A 666 52.88 -31.65 -8.73
CA ARG A 666 51.79 -31.16 -9.62
C ARG A 666 50.42 -31.59 -9.11
N SER A 667 50.26 -32.80 -8.58
CA SER A 667 48.98 -33.28 -8.00
C SER A 667 48.62 -32.62 -6.66
N GLU A 668 49.62 -32.16 -5.90
CA GLU A 668 49.40 -31.23 -4.78
C GLU A 668 48.90 -29.88 -5.32
N LYS A 669 49.61 -29.25 -6.27
CA LYS A 669 49.17 -27.97 -6.87
C LYS A 669 47.77 -28.03 -7.46
N LEU A 670 47.39 -29.13 -8.13
CA LEU A 670 46.06 -29.33 -8.72
C LEU A 670 44.95 -29.60 -7.69
N LYS A 671 45.25 -29.73 -6.39
CA LYS A 671 44.25 -29.77 -5.30
C LYS A 671 43.90 -28.39 -4.74
N PHE A 672 44.57 -27.33 -5.17
CA PHE A 672 44.24 -25.95 -4.79
C PHE A 672 43.31 -25.33 -5.84
N GLU A 673 42.00 -25.42 -5.59
CA GLU A 673 40.96 -24.87 -6.47
C GLU A 673 40.98 -23.33 -6.46
N ALA A 674 41.30 -22.73 -7.62
CA ALA A 674 41.03 -21.34 -8.04
C ALA A 674 41.25 -20.20 -7.01
N ASN A 675 42.22 -19.32 -7.31
CA ASN A 675 42.47 -18.00 -6.70
C ASN A 675 42.91 -17.96 -5.21
N GLU A 676 43.08 -19.08 -4.51
CA GLU A 676 43.60 -19.03 -3.13
C GLU A 676 45.14 -18.81 -3.12
N ARG A 677 45.58 -17.63 -2.65
CA ARG A 677 47.00 -17.23 -2.47
C ARG A 677 47.83 -18.23 -1.64
N ASP A 678 49.07 -18.44 -2.09
CA ASP A 678 50.11 -19.33 -1.53
C ASP A 678 50.66 -18.84 -0.16
N GLU A 679 50.83 -19.74 0.82
CA GLU A 679 51.46 -19.44 2.11
C GLU A 679 52.88 -18.88 1.94
N GLY A 680 53.56 -19.18 0.83
CA GLY A 680 54.86 -18.62 0.48
C GLY A 680 54.91 -17.08 0.39
N GLU A 681 53.78 -16.39 0.17
CA GLU A 681 53.73 -14.92 0.27
C GLU A 681 53.60 -14.43 1.72
N LEU A 682 52.88 -15.15 2.57
CA LEU A 682 52.71 -14.81 3.99
C LEU A 682 54.02 -15.02 4.76
N GLU A 683 54.74 -16.11 4.51
CA GLU A 683 56.07 -16.32 5.10
C GLU A 683 57.11 -15.30 4.59
N ARG A 684 57.02 -14.84 3.33
CA ARG A 684 57.94 -13.83 2.77
C ARG A 684 57.63 -12.40 3.21
N THR A 685 56.36 -12.07 3.48
CA THR A 685 55.95 -10.75 4.00
C THR A 685 56.15 -10.62 5.52
N GLY A 686 56.36 -11.73 6.23
CA GLY A 686 56.70 -11.73 7.65
C GLY A 686 55.56 -11.29 8.57
N GLN A 687 54.32 -11.27 8.09
CA GLN A 687 53.15 -10.92 8.90
C GLN A 687 52.59 -12.15 9.64
N PRO A 688 52.63 -12.19 10.98
CA PRO A 688 52.16 -13.33 11.75
C PRO A 688 50.64 -13.25 12.04
N VAL A 689 49.86 -12.52 11.24
CA VAL A 689 48.41 -12.30 11.47
C VAL A 689 47.65 -12.29 10.14
N CYS A 690 46.54 -12.99 10.07
CA CYS A 690 45.58 -12.92 8.95
C CYS A 690 44.16 -12.77 9.51
N ILE A 691 43.38 -11.83 8.96
CA ILE A 691 42.03 -11.51 9.41
C ILE A 691 41.03 -11.89 8.32
N TYR A 692 40.11 -12.80 8.62
CA TYR A 692 39.04 -13.18 7.71
C TYR A 692 37.84 -12.24 7.82
N GLU A 693 37.53 -11.52 6.75
CA GLU A 693 36.23 -10.84 6.61
C GLU A 693 35.18 -11.88 6.18
N ILE A 694 34.34 -12.32 7.12
CA ILE A 694 33.27 -13.27 6.84
C ILE A 694 32.11 -12.51 6.19
N TYR A 695 31.64 -12.96 5.02
CA TYR A 695 30.61 -12.25 4.26
C TYR A 695 29.60 -13.17 3.56
N SER A 696 28.45 -12.59 3.20
CA SER A 696 27.44 -13.20 2.34
C SER A 696 26.92 -12.15 1.35
N GLY A 697 26.61 -12.56 0.12
CA GLY A 697 26.30 -11.63 -0.98
C GLY A 697 27.48 -10.76 -1.38
N ALA A 698 27.20 -9.58 -1.95
CA ALA A 698 28.23 -8.64 -2.44
C ALA A 698 28.83 -7.73 -1.35
N GLY A 699 28.30 -7.76 -0.12
CA GLY A 699 28.56 -6.78 0.96
C GLY A 699 29.92 -6.84 1.66
N ALA A 700 30.99 -7.23 0.96
CA ALA A 700 32.34 -7.33 1.52
C ALA A 700 33.23 -6.15 1.10
N TRP A 701 33.88 -5.49 2.05
CA TRP A 701 34.60 -4.22 1.86
C TRP A 701 35.83 -4.36 0.93
N PRO A 702 35.76 -3.96 -0.36
CA PRO A 702 36.79 -4.39 -1.33
C PRO A 702 38.18 -3.82 -1.05
N PHE A 703 38.26 -2.61 -0.46
CA PHE A 703 39.53 -1.96 -0.15
C PHE A 703 40.34 -2.66 0.95
N LEU A 704 39.73 -3.45 1.84
CA LEU A 704 40.47 -4.17 2.88
C LEU A 704 41.37 -5.25 2.28
N HIS A 705 40.91 -5.91 1.21
CA HIS A 705 41.57 -7.08 0.61
C HIS A 705 42.65 -6.72 -0.44
N HIS A 706 43.06 -5.46 -0.52
CA HIS A 706 44.17 -5.02 -1.36
C HIS A 706 45.56 -5.33 -0.76
N GLY A 707 45.61 -5.82 0.50
CA GLY A 707 46.85 -6.21 1.20
C GLY A 707 46.90 -7.70 1.56
N SER A 708 47.86 -8.05 2.41
CA SER A 708 48.06 -9.40 2.98
C SER A 708 47.33 -9.63 4.32
N LEU A 709 46.90 -8.57 5.00
CA LEU A 709 46.34 -8.64 6.35
C LEU A 709 44.88 -9.12 6.39
N TYR A 710 44.05 -8.72 5.42
CA TYR A 710 42.63 -9.08 5.35
C TYR A 710 42.34 -9.96 4.14
N ARG A 711 41.48 -10.96 4.32
CA ARG A 711 41.09 -11.92 3.27
C ARG A 711 39.59 -12.23 3.38
N GLY A 712 38.87 -12.22 2.26
CA GLY A 712 37.44 -12.51 2.29
C GLY A 712 37.14 -14.00 2.50
N LEU A 713 36.05 -14.29 3.21
CA LEU A 713 35.53 -15.63 3.46
C LEU A 713 34.04 -15.68 3.10
N SER A 714 33.74 -16.26 1.94
CA SER A 714 32.37 -16.27 1.40
C SER A 714 31.57 -17.46 1.93
N LEU A 715 30.42 -17.18 2.53
CA LEU A 715 29.47 -18.20 3.00
C LEU A 715 28.62 -18.83 1.87
N SER A 716 28.82 -18.45 0.60
CA SER A 716 28.03 -18.95 -0.52
C SER A 716 28.84 -18.97 -1.82
N ARG A 717 28.92 -20.14 -2.48
CA ARG A 717 29.60 -20.29 -3.78
C ARG A 717 29.10 -19.33 -4.87
N LYS A 718 27.82 -18.94 -4.82
CA LYS A 718 27.23 -17.94 -5.74
C LYS A 718 27.64 -16.50 -5.44
N ALA A 719 28.11 -16.22 -4.22
CA ALA A 719 28.54 -14.90 -3.78
C ALA A 719 30.07 -14.71 -3.82
N ARG A 720 30.83 -15.71 -4.29
CA ARG A 720 32.29 -15.58 -4.43
C ARG A 720 32.61 -14.60 -5.56
N ARG A 721 33.33 -13.52 -5.25
CA ARG A 721 33.78 -12.53 -6.23
C ARG A 721 34.84 -13.16 -7.15
N LEU A 722 34.69 -12.96 -8.46
CA LEU A 722 35.47 -13.68 -9.49
C LEU A 722 36.96 -13.28 -9.60
N ARG A 723 37.35 -12.12 -9.05
CA ARG A 723 38.71 -11.53 -9.22
C ARG A 723 39.50 -11.33 -7.91
N SER A 724 39.07 -11.93 -6.79
CA SER A 724 39.71 -11.76 -5.48
C SER A 724 40.13 -13.08 -4.83
N ASP A 725 41.10 -13.00 -3.91
CA ASP A 725 41.65 -14.07 -3.06
C ASP A 725 40.66 -14.52 -1.95
N ASP A 726 39.39 -14.68 -2.32
CA ASP A 726 38.31 -15.02 -1.40
C ASP A 726 38.20 -16.53 -1.19
N VAL A 727 38.18 -16.94 0.07
CA VAL A 727 38.01 -18.34 0.47
C VAL A 727 36.56 -18.82 0.28
N ASP A 728 36.39 -20.03 -0.24
CA ASP A 728 35.11 -20.75 -0.25
C ASP A 728 34.87 -21.47 1.08
N ALA A 729 33.99 -20.92 1.94
CA ALA A 729 33.60 -21.57 3.19
C ALA A 729 32.82 -22.88 2.95
N VAL A 730 32.05 -22.96 1.85
CA VAL A 730 31.16 -24.08 1.54
C VAL A 730 31.95 -25.31 1.08
N GLY A 731 32.97 -25.12 0.23
CA GLY A 731 33.90 -26.18 -0.15
C GLY A 731 34.74 -26.72 1.02
N ARG A 732 34.97 -25.89 2.04
CA ARG A 732 35.73 -26.25 3.25
C ARG A 732 34.87 -26.87 4.36
N LEU A 733 33.58 -26.50 4.45
CA LEU A 733 32.59 -27.08 5.36
C LEU A 733 31.25 -27.32 4.62
N PRO A 734 31.07 -28.51 4.00
CA PRO A 734 29.93 -28.79 3.11
C PRO A 734 28.52 -28.63 3.72
N VAL A 735 28.38 -28.58 5.04
CA VAL A 735 27.08 -28.31 5.70
C VAL A 735 26.54 -26.91 5.36
N LEU A 736 27.41 -25.95 5.02
CA LEU A 736 27.03 -24.60 4.62
C LEU A 736 26.44 -24.51 3.20
N ASN A 737 26.42 -25.64 2.46
CA ASN A 737 25.77 -25.73 1.15
C ASN A 737 24.24 -25.82 1.28
N ASP A 738 23.75 -26.26 2.44
CA ASP A 738 22.33 -26.23 2.81
C ASP A 738 22.02 -24.86 3.44
N THR A 739 21.01 -24.17 2.89
CA THR A 739 20.58 -22.86 3.37
C THR A 739 20.13 -22.92 4.82
N HIS A 740 19.46 -23.99 5.26
CA HIS A 740 18.98 -24.11 6.63
C HIS A 740 20.12 -24.09 7.66
N TYR A 741 21.19 -24.84 7.42
CA TYR A 741 22.34 -24.88 8.31
C TYR A 741 23.23 -23.65 8.19
N ARG A 742 23.39 -23.09 6.99
CA ARG A 742 24.12 -21.82 6.80
C ARG A 742 23.43 -20.67 7.54
N ASP A 743 22.12 -20.54 7.42
CA ASP A 743 21.36 -19.45 8.00
C ASP A 743 21.18 -19.63 9.53
N LEU A 744 21.28 -20.88 10.04
CA LEU A 744 21.36 -21.19 11.48
C LEU A 744 22.75 -20.91 12.09
N LEU A 745 23.84 -21.16 11.34
CA LEU A 745 25.22 -20.98 11.82
C LEU A 745 25.77 -19.57 11.58
N CYS A 746 25.19 -18.82 10.64
CA CYS A 746 25.64 -17.49 10.20
C CYS A 746 27.17 -17.43 10.01
N GLU A 747 27.79 -16.38 10.54
CA GLU A 747 29.24 -16.14 10.48
C GLU A 747 30.06 -17.19 11.25
N VAL A 748 29.49 -17.83 12.28
CA VAL A 748 30.14 -18.92 13.03
C VAL A 748 30.35 -20.13 12.13
N GLY A 749 29.47 -20.34 11.15
CA GLY A 749 29.69 -21.32 10.07
C GLY A 749 30.98 -21.04 9.28
N GLY A 750 31.25 -19.77 8.98
CA GLY A 750 32.52 -19.32 8.39
C GLY A 750 33.72 -19.65 9.29
N MET A 751 33.64 -19.31 10.58
CA MET A 751 34.68 -19.62 11.55
C MET A 751 34.97 -21.13 11.63
N PHE A 752 33.91 -21.96 11.64
CA PHE A 752 34.05 -23.42 11.58
C PHE A 752 34.63 -23.92 10.26
N SER A 753 34.38 -23.27 9.12
CA SER A 753 34.99 -23.64 7.83
C SER A 753 36.50 -23.40 7.77
N ILE A 754 37.00 -22.38 8.48
CA ILE A 754 38.43 -22.18 8.68
C ILE A 754 38.94 -23.23 9.67
N ALA A 755 38.30 -23.38 10.83
CA ALA A 755 38.70 -24.34 11.87
C ALA A 755 38.84 -25.78 11.32
N ASN A 756 37.92 -26.22 10.45
CA ASN A 756 37.92 -27.55 9.83
C ASN A 756 39.14 -27.82 8.92
N ARG A 757 39.95 -26.80 8.57
CA ARG A 757 41.18 -26.97 7.78
C ARG A 757 42.37 -26.12 8.28
N VAL A 758 42.36 -25.60 9.51
CA VAL A 758 43.42 -24.71 10.06
C VAL A 758 44.83 -25.25 9.79
N ASP A 759 45.08 -26.53 10.04
CA ASP A 759 46.41 -27.16 9.89
C ASP A 759 46.96 -27.12 8.45
N ASN A 760 46.09 -26.93 7.44
CA ASN A 760 46.45 -26.86 6.03
C ASN A 760 46.68 -25.43 5.51
N ILE A 761 46.41 -24.39 6.32
CA ILE A 761 46.34 -22.99 5.89
C ILE A 761 47.08 -22.04 6.84
N HIS A 762 47.17 -22.38 8.14
CA HIS A 762 47.68 -21.53 9.21
C HIS A 762 48.59 -22.31 10.16
N LYS A 763 49.78 -22.67 9.67
CA LYS A 763 50.74 -23.46 10.48
C LYS A 763 51.38 -22.67 11.63
N ARG A 764 51.38 -21.33 11.57
CA ARG A 764 52.03 -20.41 12.53
C ARG A 764 51.39 -19.03 12.81
N PRO A 765 50.44 -18.46 12.04
CA PRO A 765 49.92 -17.12 12.29
C PRO A 765 48.77 -17.08 13.32
N TRP A 766 48.50 -15.89 13.85
CA TRP A 766 47.28 -15.55 14.58
C TRP A 766 46.13 -15.34 13.59
N ILE A 767 44.99 -15.97 13.86
CA ILE A 767 43.78 -15.83 13.03
C ILE A 767 42.84 -14.82 13.69
N GLY A 768 42.50 -13.76 12.97
CA GLY A 768 41.40 -12.86 13.30
C GLY A 768 40.16 -13.17 12.48
N PHE A 769 38.99 -12.79 12.99
CA PHE A 769 37.74 -12.78 12.24
C PHE A 769 37.09 -11.40 12.38
N GLN A 770 36.64 -10.84 11.26
CA GLN A 770 35.84 -9.64 11.20
C GLN A 770 34.50 -9.98 10.53
N SER A 771 33.40 -9.60 11.17
CA SER A 771 32.09 -9.57 10.53
C SER A 771 32.05 -8.42 9.52
N TRP A 772 31.48 -8.62 8.34
CA TRP A 772 31.15 -7.53 7.42
C TRP A 772 30.25 -6.45 8.08
N ARG A 773 29.46 -6.83 9.09
CA ARG A 773 28.60 -5.94 9.91
C ARG A 773 29.33 -5.29 11.10
N ALA A 774 30.55 -5.71 11.43
CA ALA A 774 31.32 -5.11 12.52
C ALA A 774 31.91 -3.76 12.07
N ALA A 775 31.12 -2.70 12.25
CA ALA A 775 31.54 -1.32 12.02
C ALA A 775 32.75 -0.96 12.89
N GLY A 776 33.94 -0.98 12.28
CA GLY A 776 35.19 -0.63 12.95
C GLY A 776 35.24 0.86 13.30
N PHE A 777 35.11 1.19 14.58
CA PHE A 777 35.43 2.53 15.06
C PHE A 777 36.90 2.83 14.79
N ILE A 778 37.17 3.80 13.91
CA ILE A 778 38.52 4.32 13.69
C ILE A 778 38.92 5.11 14.95
N VAL A 779 39.57 4.43 15.89
CA VAL A 779 40.21 5.08 17.04
C VAL A 779 41.42 5.85 16.51
N HIS A 780 41.23 7.14 16.25
CA HIS A 780 42.35 8.07 16.10
C HIS A 780 43.21 8.02 17.37
N LYS A 781 44.45 7.55 17.24
CA LYS A 781 45.46 7.77 18.26
C LYS A 781 45.89 9.23 18.23
N SER A 782 46.00 9.82 19.42
CA SER A 782 46.72 11.07 19.71
C SER A 782 48.20 10.94 19.39
#